data_AF-A0A6H9GXG9-F1
#
_entry.id   AF-A0A6H9GXG9-F1
#
_cell.length_a   1.000
_cell.length_b   1.000
_cell.length_c   1.000
_cell.angle_alpha   90.00
_cell.angle_beta   90.00
_cell.angle_gamma   90.00
#
_symmetry.space_group_name_H-M   'P 1'
#
loop_
_entity.id
_entity.type
_entity.pdbx_description
1 polymer ?
#
loop_
_entity_poly.entity_id
_entity_poly.type
_entity_poly.pdbx_seq_one_letter_code
_entity_poly.pdbx_strand_id
1 'polypeptide(L)'
;MRAVLMAGGSGTRLRPLTCDLPKPMVPILNRPIAEHIINLLRKHDITEIITTLHYLPDVMRDYFQDGSDFGVKITYAVEEDQPLGTAGCVKNIAEWLDDTFLVISGDSITDFDLQKAIAFHKSKNSKATLVLTRVPNPIEFGVVITDKEGRIRRFIEKPSTSEIFSDTVNTGTYILEPEVLDYLPYKEEADFSKDLFPLLLQRGEPMYGYVADGYWCDVGHLEAYREAQYDALSGKVNLEFPYREKSPGVWVGTNTYIDPSAQIEAPAMIGNHCRVGANVLIERGSVIGDNVTIGAGSDLKRPILWNGVVIGDEVNLAACTIARGTRIDRRAQVHEGAVIGQLSIVGEEAQINSGVRVWPSKQIESGAILNINLIWGNTAHKNLFGQRGVSGLANIDITPEFAVKLGASYGSILKPGSTVIVSRDQRSVSRMVSRSLIAGLMSVGVNIQNLQANALPISRTLVAKLNVVGGIHVRIHPDRPDFLLIEFLDEKGINVSKAREKKIEGAYFKEDLRRVGMQDIGSMSYPADILDNYRKTFETQLNVEAIRNSSSKIVIDYAYGVSGAILPELLAKFGCDAVVLNASLRQNALSMQERELLIHQLGHVVEALKANLGVQVSANGEQLVLVDESGLSIRGEQLTALMVNTILTAHPRGTVVVPVHASSAVEQIARRHDGRVVRTKASPSALMEGCQTNPNVVLGGSGQTGFIFPQLHPGFDAMFSVAKLLEMLTIQERSLAQVRAELPRIYNKNTAVRCPWKVKGSLMRYLVETHATDNLELIDGVKVINPLNDDWVLILPDAGEPLVHIYANSEQREWVDRTIKEYRHRVQYFVEHYQGEIVMI
;
A
#
# COMPACT_ATOMS: atom_id res chain seq x y z
N MET A 1 21.86 37.93 30.89
CA MET A 1 22.32 36.89 29.95
C MET A 1 21.12 36.37 29.18
N ARG A 2 21.19 36.34 27.85
CA ARG A 2 20.16 35.74 26.98
C ARG A 2 20.52 34.29 26.66
N ALA A 3 19.51 33.47 26.36
CA ALA A 3 19.69 32.14 25.80
C ALA A 3 19.11 32.05 24.38
N VAL A 4 19.75 31.27 23.53
CA VAL A 4 19.28 30.89 22.19
C VAL A 4 18.86 29.43 22.22
N LEU A 5 17.57 29.16 21.99
CA LEU A 5 17.01 27.82 21.83
C LEU A 5 16.95 27.46 20.35
N MET A 6 17.79 26.52 19.92
CA MET A 6 17.82 26.08 18.52
C MET A 6 16.71 25.07 18.24
N ALA A 7 15.66 25.49 17.54
CA ALA A 7 14.44 24.69 17.33
C ALA A 7 14.07 24.51 15.83
N GLY A 8 15.02 24.73 14.91
CA GLY A 8 14.77 24.67 13.46
C GLY A 8 14.74 23.28 12.82
N GLY A 9 15.16 22.23 13.53
CA GLY A 9 15.33 20.88 12.96
C GLY A 9 14.03 20.15 12.60
N SER A 10 13.98 19.54 11.40
CA SER A 10 12.82 18.79 10.90
C SER A 10 12.59 17.40 11.53
N GLY A 11 13.54 16.91 12.34
CA GLY A 11 13.36 15.70 13.15
C GLY A 11 13.12 14.40 12.37
N THR A 12 13.62 14.26 11.14
CA THR A 12 13.28 13.13 10.23
C THR A 12 13.54 11.73 10.82
N ARG A 13 14.54 11.57 11.69
CA ARG A 13 14.88 10.30 12.36
C ARG A 13 13.84 9.83 13.39
N LEU A 14 13.00 10.74 13.87
CA LEU A 14 11.88 10.44 14.79
C LEU A 14 10.56 10.19 14.06
N ARG A 15 10.54 10.19 12.72
CA ARG A 15 9.33 9.83 11.97
C ARG A 15 8.92 8.39 12.32
N PRO A 16 7.62 8.14 12.57
CA PRO A 16 6.47 8.98 12.16
C PRO A 16 6.03 10.07 13.15
N LEU A 17 6.67 10.24 14.32
CA LEU A 17 6.23 11.15 15.39
C LEU A 17 6.38 12.64 15.03
N THR A 18 7.30 12.97 14.11
CA THR A 18 7.65 14.35 13.70
C THR A 18 7.14 14.72 12.30
N CYS A 19 6.21 13.94 11.74
CA CYS A 19 5.63 14.23 10.42
C CYS A 19 4.86 15.56 10.40
N ASP A 20 4.28 15.96 11.53
CA ASP A 20 3.46 17.17 11.69
C ASP A 20 3.71 17.86 13.05
N LEU A 21 4.84 17.52 13.69
CA LEU A 21 5.27 18.05 14.96
C LEU A 21 6.77 18.34 14.88
N PRO A 22 7.24 19.55 15.22
CA PRO A 22 8.67 19.83 15.25
C PRO A 22 9.35 19.04 16.38
N LYS A 23 10.62 18.67 16.18
CA LYS A 23 11.38 17.82 17.13
C LYS A 23 11.32 18.33 18.58
N PRO A 24 11.50 19.64 18.87
CA PRO A 24 11.42 20.17 20.23
C PRO A 24 10.03 20.02 20.89
N MET A 25 8.98 19.78 20.09
CA MET A 25 7.62 19.61 20.59
C MET A 25 7.24 18.17 20.87
N VAL A 26 8.11 17.20 20.56
CA VAL A 26 7.90 15.80 20.92
C VAL A 26 7.83 15.67 22.46
N PRO A 27 6.78 15.04 23.03
CA PRO A 27 6.54 15.09 24.47
C PRO A 27 7.38 14.06 25.24
N ILE A 28 8.04 14.48 26.31
CA ILE A 28 8.64 13.67 27.39
C ILE A 28 7.83 13.91 28.67
N LEU A 29 7.35 12.84 29.31
CA LEU A 29 6.43 12.91 30.45
C LEU A 29 5.23 13.84 30.20
N ASN A 30 4.66 13.76 28.99
CA ASN A 30 3.56 14.59 28.48
C ASN A 30 3.82 16.11 28.41
N ARG A 31 5.08 16.53 28.43
CA ARG A 31 5.52 17.92 28.18
C ARG A 31 6.51 17.98 27.01
N PRO A 32 6.42 18.96 26.10
CA PRO A 32 7.43 19.17 25.06
C PRO A 32 8.87 19.18 25.59
N ILE A 33 9.83 18.65 24.81
CA ILE A 33 11.27 18.77 25.12
C ILE A 33 11.67 20.25 25.31
N ALA A 34 11.16 21.14 24.46
CA ALA A 34 11.39 22.58 24.58
C ALA A 34 10.92 23.16 25.92
N GLU A 35 9.81 22.66 26.48
CA GLU A 35 9.30 23.12 27.77
C GLU A 35 10.26 22.73 28.90
N HIS A 36 10.80 21.50 28.86
CA HIS A 36 11.82 21.07 29.82
C HIS A 36 13.07 21.94 29.76
N ILE A 37 13.51 22.33 28.56
CA ILE A 37 14.65 23.23 28.38
C ILE A 37 14.35 24.64 28.91
N ILE A 38 13.17 25.19 28.62
CA ILE A 38 12.76 26.50 29.15
C ILE A 38 12.70 26.48 30.68
N ASN A 39 12.18 25.41 31.27
CA ASN A 39 12.16 25.23 32.73
C ASN A 39 13.57 25.14 33.32
N LEU A 40 14.49 24.45 32.65
CA LEU A 40 15.90 24.40 33.02
C LEU A 40 16.54 25.79 33.01
N LEU A 41 16.34 26.56 31.93
CA LEU A 41 16.87 27.93 31.80
C LEU A 41 16.32 28.84 32.90
N ARG A 42 15.01 28.81 33.12
CA ARG A 42 14.33 29.56 34.19
C ARG A 42 14.88 29.20 35.58
N LYS A 43 15.08 27.91 35.86
CA LYS A 43 15.64 27.42 37.13
C LYS A 43 17.06 27.96 37.41
N HIS A 44 17.79 28.32 36.35
CA HIS A 44 19.11 28.94 36.41
C HIS A 44 19.08 30.45 36.14
N ASP A 45 17.95 31.12 36.39
CA ASP A 45 17.79 32.58 36.27
C ASP A 45 18.06 33.15 34.85
N ILE A 46 17.88 32.33 33.81
CA ILE A 46 17.96 32.75 32.40
C ILE A 46 16.54 32.85 31.86
N THR A 47 15.99 34.06 31.83
CA THR A 47 14.57 34.31 31.51
C THR A 47 14.34 35.01 30.18
N GLU A 48 15.38 35.48 29.49
CA GLU A 48 15.27 36.02 28.12
C GLU A 48 15.74 34.97 27.12
N ILE A 49 14.81 34.43 26.33
CA ILE A 49 15.04 33.32 25.40
C ILE A 49 14.73 33.78 23.97
N ILE A 50 15.65 33.53 23.05
CA ILE A 50 15.46 33.70 21.61
C ILE A 50 15.37 32.31 20.99
N THR A 51 14.26 31.98 20.35
CA THR A 51 14.04 30.69 19.72
C THR A 51 14.18 30.81 18.21
N THR A 52 15.12 30.07 17.62
CA THR A 52 15.30 30.00 16.16
C THR A 52 14.43 28.88 15.58
N LEU A 53 13.57 29.22 14.62
CA LEU A 53 12.55 28.32 14.06
C LEU A 53 12.66 28.23 12.54
N HIS A 54 12.34 27.06 12.00
CA HIS A 54 12.24 26.83 10.56
C HIS A 54 11.12 25.84 10.22
N TYR A 55 11.20 24.61 10.76
CA TYR A 55 10.17 23.59 10.53
C TYR A 55 8.95 23.76 11.46
N LEU A 56 7.76 23.96 10.88
CA LEU A 56 6.49 24.13 11.60
C LEU A 56 6.54 25.17 12.74
N PRO A 57 6.98 26.42 12.45
CA PRO A 57 7.23 27.44 13.47
C PRO A 57 5.98 27.80 14.27
N ASP A 58 4.81 27.75 13.64
CA ASP A 58 3.54 28.12 14.27
C ASP A 58 3.20 27.20 15.45
N VAL A 59 3.56 25.91 15.40
CA VAL A 59 3.31 24.97 16.51
C VAL A 59 4.04 25.40 17.79
N MET A 60 5.28 25.89 17.67
CA MET A 60 6.05 26.40 18.80
C MET A 60 5.46 27.74 19.30
N ARG A 61 5.13 28.65 18.39
CA ARG A 61 4.56 29.96 18.72
C ARG A 61 3.21 29.84 19.41
N ASP A 62 2.36 28.95 18.93
CA ASP A 62 1.02 28.72 19.48
C ASP A 62 1.09 28.13 20.89
N TYR A 63 2.07 27.27 21.16
CA TYR A 63 2.23 26.65 22.48
C TYR A 63 2.87 27.59 23.50
N PHE A 64 3.98 28.25 23.14
CA PHE A 64 4.77 29.04 24.08
C PHE A 64 4.38 30.52 24.14
N GLN A 65 3.69 31.05 23.12
CA GLN A 65 3.30 32.46 23.01
C GLN A 65 4.50 33.38 23.31
N ASP A 66 4.37 34.39 24.17
CA ASP A 66 5.48 35.26 24.59
C ASP A 66 6.31 34.69 25.76
N GLY A 67 5.99 33.49 26.23
CA GLY A 67 6.66 32.82 27.35
C GLY A 67 6.15 33.19 28.74
N SER A 68 5.18 34.11 28.88
CA SER A 68 4.73 34.60 30.18
C SER A 68 4.23 33.51 31.11
N ASP A 69 3.52 32.52 30.55
CA ASP A 69 2.96 31.37 31.28
C ASP A 69 4.05 30.44 31.85
N PHE A 70 5.27 30.55 31.31
CA PHE A 70 6.45 29.78 31.74
C PHE A 70 7.42 30.64 32.57
N GLY A 71 7.06 31.87 32.92
CA GLY A 71 7.92 32.77 33.71
C GLY A 71 9.17 33.26 32.98
N VAL A 72 9.14 33.27 31.64
CA VAL A 72 10.22 33.73 30.77
C VAL A 72 9.69 34.71 29.72
N LYS A 73 10.57 35.34 28.95
CA LYS A 73 10.26 36.15 27.77
C LYS A 73 10.86 35.47 26.55
N ILE A 74 10.02 35.09 25.60
CA ILE A 74 10.44 34.41 24.37
C ILE A 74 10.31 35.35 23.18
N THR A 75 11.38 35.44 22.39
CA THR A 75 11.41 36.11 21.09
C THR A 75 11.68 35.07 20.01
N TYR A 76 11.02 35.16 18.86
CA TYR A 76 11.16 34.18 17.78
C TYR A 76 11.90 34.78 16.60
N ALA A 77 12.87 34.02 16.08
CA ALA A 77 13.50 34.28 14.79
C ALA A 77 13.13 33.14 13.83
N VAL A 78 12.41 33.47 12.76
CA VAL A 78 11.93 32.48 11.78
C VAL A 78 12.79 32.55 10.52
N GLU A 79 13.29 31.40 10.09
CA GLU A 79 14.02 31.22 8.85
C GLU A 79 13.02 30.87 7.73
N GLU A 80 12.58 31.86 6.96
CA GLU A 80 11.48 31.70 5.98
C GLU A 80 11.92 31.00 4.68
N ASP A 81 13.10 31.32 4.15
CA ASP A 81 13.53 30.86 2.81
C ASP A 81 14.23 29.49 2.83
N GLN A 82 15.22 29.32 3.72
CA GLN A 82 16.07 28.13 3.80
C GLN A 82 16.62 27.97 5.23
N PRO A 83 16.92 26.74 5.67
CA PRO A 83 17.57 26.53 6.96
C PRO A 83 19.01 27.08 6.92
N LEU A 84 19.39 27.87 7.93
CA LEU A 84 20.71 28.53 8.02
C LEU A 84 21.75 27.68 8.78
N GLY A 85 21.46 26.42 9.06
CA GLY A 85 22.34 25.56 9.85
C GLY A 85 22.39 25.95 11.34
N THR A 86 23.17 25.22 12.14
CA THR A 86 23.18 25.39 13.60
C THR A 86 23.83 26.69 14.08
N ALA A 87 24.84 27.19 13.38
CA ALA A 87 25.51 28.45 13.73
C ALA A 87 25.00 29.65 12.93
N GLY A 88 24.58 29.44 11.67
CA GLY A 88 24.06 30.52 10.82
C GLY A 88 22.74 31.09 11.36
N CYS A 89 21.88 30.26 11.97
CA CYS A 89 20.66 30.74 12.63
C CYS A 89 20.95 31.70 13.80
N VAL A 90 22.02 31.42 14.56
CA VAL A 90 22.48 32.28 15.67
C VAL A 90 23.15 33.55 15.14
N LYS A 91 23.92 33.46 14.06
CA LYS A 91 24.49 34.65 13.40
C LYS A 91 23.41 35.59 12.89
N ASN A 92 22.30 35.07 12.39
CA ASN A 92 21.21 35.88 11.85
C ASN A 92 20.53 36.77 12.91
N ILE A 93 20.66 36.41 14.20
CA ILE A 93 20.14 37.17 15.35
C ILE A 93 21.25 37.90 16.13
N ALA A 94 22.47 38.02 15.58
CA ALA A 94 23.61 38.58 16.31
C ALA A 94 23.37 39.99 16.86
N GLU A 95 22.53 40.80 16.20
CA GLU A 95 22.13 42.13 16.66
C GLU A 95 21.36 42.11 17.99
N TRP A 96 20.81 40.96 18.39
CA TRP A 96 20.10 40.74 19.66
C TRP A 96 21.00 40.08 20.71
N LEU A 97 22.31 39.96 20.47
CA LEU A 97 23.26 39.26 21.36
C LEU A 97 24.43 40.20 21.69
N ASP A 98 24.19 41.12 22.60
CA ASP A 98 25.08 42.24 22.98
C ASP A 98 25.99 41.97 24.20
N ASP A 99 25.82 40.83 24.86
CA ASP A 99 26.59 40.36 26.02
C ASP A 99 26.79 38.83 25.92
N THR A 100 27.60 38.23 26.79
CA THR A 100 27.78 36.77 26.85
C THR A 100 26.41 36.07 26.87
N PHE A 101 26.23 35.09 26.01
CA PHE A 101 24.96 34.39 25.82
C PHE A 101 25.14 32.87 25.82
N LEU A 102 24.05 32.17 26.10
CA LEU A 102 24.00 30.71 26.10
C LEU A 102 23.28 30.23 24.83
N VAL A 103 23.76 29.15 24.23
CA VAL A 103 23.09 28.45 23.14
C VAL A 103 22.77 27.05 23.62
N ILE A 104 21.55 26.56 23.36
CA ILE A 104 21.14 25.20 23.73
C ILE A 104 20.32 24.57 22.60
N SER A 105 20.62 23.30 22.31
CA SER A 105 19.89 22.53 21.31
C SER A 105 18.49 22.18 21.81
N GLY A 106 17.48 22.33 20.95
CA GLY A 106 16.07 22.10 21.28
C GLY A 106 15.64 20.64 21.37
N ASP A 107 16.58 19.70 21.40
CA ASP A 107 16.32 18.27 21.29
C ASP A 107 16.99 17.39 22.36
N SER A 108 17.57 18.02 23.38
CA SER A 108 18.19 17.31 24.50
C SER A 108 17.35 17.38 25.77
N ILE A 109 17.34 16.29 26.54
CA ILE A 109 16.86 16.27 27.93
C ILE A 109 18.07 16.26 28.86
N THR A 110 18.13 17.21 29.79
CA THR A 110 19.24 17.36 30.73
C THR A 110 18.84 18.09 32.01
N ASP A 111 19.57 17.84 33.10
CA ASP A 111 19.47 18.54 34.38
C ASP A 111 20.79 19.19 34.81
N PHE A 112 21.68 19.48 33.84
CA PHE A 112 22.96 20.13 34.11
C PHE A 112 22.82 21.48 34.84
N ASP A 113 23.77 21.71 35.75
CA ASP A 113 23.91 23.00 36.42
C ASP A 113 24.57 24.03 35.50
N LEU A 114 23.75 24.82 34.80
CA LEU A 114 24.20 25.81 33.83
C LEU A 114 25.00 26.95 34.48
N GLN A 115 24.74 27.26 35.76
CA GLN A 115 25.43 28.34 36.47
C GLN A 115 26.91 27.99 36.70
N LYS A 116 27.23 26.72 36.98
CA LYS A 116 28.64 26.28 37.07
C LYS A 116 29.37 26.39 35.74
N ALA A 117 28.73 26.05 34.63
CA ALA A 117 29.31 26.19 33.30
C ALA A 117 29.58 27.67 32.96
N ILE A 118 28.64 28.57 33.30
CA ILE A 118 28.78 30.02 33.13
C ILE A 118 29.91 30.58 34.00
N ALA A 119 29.99 30.17 35.27
CA ALA A 119 31.07 30.56 36.16
C ALA A 119 32.44 30.08 35.63
N PHE A 120 32.51 28.86 35.10
CA PHE A 120 33.70 28.32 34.47
C PHE A 120 34.13 29.15 33.25
N HIS A 121 33.19 29.46 32.35
CA HIS A 121 33.42 30.31 31.17
C HIS A 121 34.07 31.65 31.56
N LYS A 122 33.48 32.35 32.54
CA LYS A 122 33.98 33.62 33.08
C LYS A 122 35.37 33.46 33.71
N SER A 123 35.57 32.43 34.53
CA SER A 123 36.86 32.20 35.21
C SER A 123 38.04 31.96 34.25
N LYS A 124 37.75 31.44 33.05
CA LYS A 124 38.75 31.15 32.01
C LYS A 124 38.95 32.30 31.02
N ASN A 125 38.14 33.36 31.10
CA ASN A 125 38.04 34.39 30.04
C ASN A 125 37.90 33.72 28.65
N SER A 126 37.03 32.72 28.56
CA SER A 126 36.81 31.92 27.35
C SER A 126 36.01 32.73 26.32
N LYS A 127 36.32 32.59 25.03
CA LYS A 127 35.49 33.12 23.94
C LYS A 127 34.38 32.15 23.56
N ALA A 128 34.63 30.86 23.69
CA ALA A 128 33.63 29.81 23.49
C ALA A 128 33.85 28.66 24.48
N THR A 129 32.84 28.38 25.30
CA THR A 129 32.83 27.22 26.19
C THR A 129 31.81 26.20 25.72
N LEU A 130 32.26 24.99 25.40
CA LEU A 130 31.39 23.85 25.09
C LEU A 130 31.05 23.11 26.38
N VAL A 131 29.78 22.87 26.63
CA VAL A 131 29.35 21.94 27.69
C VAL A 131 29.50 20.52 27.14
N LEU A 132 30.16 19.67 27.92
CA LEU A 132 30.54 18.32 27.53
C LEU A 132 29.98 17.31 28.53
N THR A 133 29.80 16.07 28.10
CA THR A 133 29.48 14.95 28.98
C THR A 133 30.24 13.70 28.56
N ARG A 134 30.27 12.68 29.43
CA ARG A 134 30.89 11.39 29.10
C ARG A 134 29.83 10.36 28.74
N VAL A 135 30.00 9.72 27.59
CA VAL A 135 29.11 8.66 27.11
C VAL A 135 29.89 7.39 26.78
N PRO A 136 29.31 6.19 27.01
CA PRO A 136 29.99 4.93 26.68
C PRO A 136 30.27 4.77 25.18
N ASN A 137 29.40 5.30 24.31
CA ASN A 137 29.55 5.23 22.86
C ASN A 137 29.43 6.62 22.23
N PRO A 138 30.54 7.23 21.79
CA PRO A 138 30.53 8.61 21.28
C PRO A 138 30.34 8.73 19.76
N ILE A 139 30.13 7.62 19.02
CA ILE A 139 30.11 7.61 17.54
C ILE A 139 29.09 8.58 16.94
N GLU A 140 27.95 8.78 17.60
CA GLU A 140 26.87 9.62 17.09
C GLU A 140 27.07 11.11 17.33
N PHE A 141 28.13 11.50 18.06
CA PHE A 141 28.34 12.85 18.59
C PHE A 141 29.70 13.45 18.22
N GLY A 142 29.90 14.74 18.52
CA GLY A 142 31.20 15.39 18.40
C GLY A 142 32.10 15.04 19.57
N VAL A 143 33.27 14.44 19.31
CA VAL A 143 34.27 14.06 20.33
C VAL A 143 35.24 15.20 20.57
N VAL A 144 35.47 15.50 21.85
CA VAL A 144 36.27 16.64 22.28
C VAL A 144 37.41 16.18 23.19
N ILE A 145 38.63 16.61 22.87
CA ILE A 145 39.80 16.41 23.73
C ILE A 145 40.18 17.75 24.36
N THR A 146 40.24 17.77 25.68
CA THR A 146 40.71 18.90 26.48
C THR A 146 42.06 18.62 27.14
N ASP A 147 42.81 19.66 27.48
CA ASP A 147 43.93 19.56 28.41
C ASP A 147 43.48 19.64 29.88
N LYS A 148 44.42 19.62 30.82
CA LYS A 148 44.15 19.60 32.27
C LYS A 148 43.42 20.86 32.75
N GLU A 149 43.61 21.98 32.06
CA GLU A 149 42.98 23.26 32.36
C GLU A 149 41.62 23.42 31.68
N GLY A 150 41.20 22.43 30.88
CA GLY A 150 39.94 22.38 30.15
C GLY A 150 40.00 23.02 28.76
N ARG A 151 41.18 23.43 28.26
CA ARG A 151 41.28 24.04 26.93
C ARG A 151 41.13 22.98 25.85
N ILE A 152 40.31 23.25 24.84
CA ILE A 152 40.05 22.29 23.77
C ILE A 152 41.28 22.22 22.85
N ARG A 153 41.80 21.01 22.65
CA ARG A 153 42.95 20.71 21.78
C ARG A 153 42.53 20.12 20.45
N ARG A 154 41.44 19.35 20.44
CA ARG A 154 40.92 18.71 19.26
C ARG A 154 39.41 18.55 19.38
N PHE A 155 38.73 18.80 18.28
CA PHE A 155 37.29 18.63 18.11
C PHE A 155 37.08 17.83 16.81
N ILE A 156 36.29 16.75 16.87
CA ILE A 156 35.94 15.93 15.71
C ILE A 156 34.44 15.65 15.77
N GLU A 157 33.70 16.13 14.78
CA GLU A 157 32.27 15.84 14.63
C GLU A 157 32.07 14.43 14.06
N LYS A 158 31.29 13.57 14.75
CA LYS A 158 30.88 12.22 14.30
C LYS A 158 32.05 11.35 13.81
N PRO A 159 32.97 10.97 14.71
CA PRO A 159 34.15 10.22 14.33
C PRO A 159 33.80 8.83 13.80
N SER A 160 34.62 8.30 12.90
CA SER A 160 34.62 6.87 12.59
C SER A 160 35.09 6.06 13.81
N THR A 161 34.84 4.74 13.84
CA THR A 161 35.26 3.88 14.97
C THR A 161 36.77 3.95 15.25
N SER A 162 37.59 4.16 14.21
CA SER A 162 39.04 4.35 14.32
C SER A 162 39.47 5.73 14.85
N GLU A 163 38.54 6.68 14.93
CA GLU A 163 38.78 8.06 15.35
C GLU A 163 38.22 8.36 16.75
N ILE A 164 37.81 7.32 17.49
CA ILE A 164 37.37 7.45 18.88
C ILE A 164 38.62 7.55 19.77
N PHE A 165 38.93 8.77 20.19
CA PHE A 165 40.08 9.06 21.06
C PHE A 165 39.68 9.54 22.46
N SER A 166 38.38 9.74 22.72
CA SER A 166 37.81 10.16 24.00
C SER A 166 36.35 9.72 24.11
N ASP A 167 35.87 9.55 25.34
CA ASP A 167 34.46 9.33 25.71
C ASP A 167 33.69 10.65 25.96
N THR A 168 34.38 11.78 25.86
CA THR A 168 33.84 13.11 26.16
C THR A 168 33.25 13.72 24.88
N VAL A 169 31.95 14.00 24.93
CA VAL A 169 31.16 14.44 23.77
C VAL A 169 30.55 15.82 23.96
N ASN A 170 30.36 16.51 22.84
CA ASN A 170 29.63 17.77 22.73
C ASN A 170 28.13 17.55 22.98
N THR A 171 27.54 18.33 23.89
CA THR A 171 26.13 18.21 24.25
C THR A 171 25.20 19.08 23.41
N GLY A 172 25.75 19.94 22.54
CA GLY A 172 24.97 20.95 21.82
C GLY A 172 24.62 22.19 22.66
N THR A 173 25.28 22.36 23.82
CA THR A 173 25.10 23.52 24.71
C THR A 173 26.40 24.31 24.80
N TYR A 174 26.33 25.62 24.56
CA TYR A 174 27.48 26.51 24.44
C TYR A 174 27.29 27.79 25.23
N ILE A 175 28.38 28.35 25.75
CA ILE A 175 28.42 29.71 26.29
C ILE A 175 29.42 30.50 25.46
N LEU A 176 28.96 31.56 24.82
CA LEU A 176 29.67 32.26 23.76
C LEU A 176 29.73 33.75 24.04
N GLU A 177 30.85 34.36 23.67
CA GLU A 177 30.97 35.81 23.60
C GLU A 177 30.53 36.31 22.21
N PRO A 178 29.84 37.46 22.10
CA PRO A 178 29.30 37.97 20.82
C PRO A 178 30.29 38.00 19.66
N GLU A 179 31.57 38.29 19.91
CA GLU A 179 32.55 38.47 18.83
C GLU A 179 32.89 37.16 18.10
N VAL A 180 32.56 36.00 18.66
CA VAL A 180 32.73 34.73 17.93
C VAL A 180 31.81 34.65 16.71
N LEU A 181 30.70 35.38 16.71
CA LEU A 181 29.77 35.42 15.58
C LEU A 181 30.36 36.20 14.39
N ASP A 182 31.38 37.04 14.56
CA ASP A 182 32.00 37.78 13.46
C ASP A 182 32.80 36.89 12.49
N TYR A 183 33.11 35.66 12.94
CA TYR A 183 33.72 34.63 12.10
C TYR A 183 32.73 33.94 11.16
N LEU A 184 31.42 34.20 11.29
CA LEU A 184 30.37 33.57 10.48
C LEU A 184 29.79 34.52 9.42
N PRO A 185 29.49 34.01 8.21
CA PRO A 185 28.79 34.78 7.19
C PRO A 185 27.34 35.09 7.60
N TYR A 186 26.83 36.26 7.18
CA TYR A 186 25.45 36.68 7.47
C TYR A 186 24.48 36.09 6.43
N LYS A 187 23.34 35.55 6.89
CA LYS A 187 22.29 34.91 6.05
C LYS A 187 22.76 33.74 5.18
N GLU A 188 23.81 33.05 5.61
CA GLU A 188 24.33 31.84 4.94
C GLU A 188 24.25 30.63 5.87
N GLU A 189 24.22 29.44 5.30
CA GLU A 189 24.23 28.17 6.05
C GLU A 189 25.60 27.98 6.72
N ALA A 190 25.61 27.78 8.04
CA ALA A 190 26.82 27.48 8.80
C ALA A 190 26.52 26.59 10.03
N ASP A 191 27.47 25.73 10.39
CA ASP A 191 27.39 24.80 11.51
C ASP A 191 28.44 25.09 12.60
N PHE A 192 28.05 24.94 13.88
CA PHE A 192 28.96 25.13 15.01
C PHE A 192 30.14 24.13 14.96
N SER A 193 29.81 22.84 14.82
CA SER A 193 30.78 21.75 14.84
C SER A 193 31.69 21.68 13.62
N LYS A 194 31.21 22.10 12.44
CA LYS A 194 31.94 21.96 11.17
C LYS A 194 32.68 23.23 10.76
N ASP A 195 32.14 24.40 11.09
CA ASP A 195 32.65 25.67 10.61
C ASP A 195 33.24 26.51 11.74
N LEU A 196 32.42 26.89 12.74
CA LEU A 196 32.86 27.85 13.76
C LEU A 196 33.97 27.29 14.66
N PHE A 197 33.75 26.16 15.33
CA PHE A 197 34.72 25.65 16.32
C PHE A 197 36.05 25.24 15.70
N PRO A 198 36.09 24.57 14.52
CA PRO A 198 37.35 24.33 13.82
C PRO A 198 38.11 25.62 13.48
N LEU A 199 37.39 26.67 13.05
CA LEU A 199 37.99 27.97 12.73
C LEU A 199 38.54 28.68 13.98
N LEU A 200 37.82 28.68 15.10
CA LEU A 200 38.29 29.24 16.37
C LEU A 200 39.55 28.50 16.87
N LEU A 201 39.58 27.17 16.76
CA LEU A 201 40.77 26.37 17.08
C LEU A 201 41.96 26.72 16.19
N GLN A 202 41.74 26.86 14.88
CA GLN A 202 42.78 27.25 13.93
C GLN A 202 43.35 28.64 14.23
N ARG A 203 42.49 29.58 14.66
CA ARG A 203 42.87 30.96 15.03
C ARG A 203 43.49 31.05 16.43
N GLY A 204 43.46 29.97 17.21
CA GLY A 204 44.02 29.93 18.56
C GLY A 204 43.18 30.66 19.60
N GLU A 205 41.92 30.94 19.30
CA GLU A 205 40.99 31.63 20.20
C GLU A 205 40.82 30.85 21.53
N PRO A 206 40.56 31.52 22.66
CA PRO A 206 40.30 30.86 23.94
C PRO A 206 39.04 30.00 23.89
N MET A 207 39.19 28.70 23.60
CA MET A 207 38.07 27.74 23.54
C MET A 207 38.26 26.63 24.59
N TYR A 208 37.25 26.45 25.44
CA TYR A 208 37.30 25.56 26.60
C TYR A 208 36.13 24.58 26.64
N GLY A 209 36.34 23.41 27.24
CA GLY A 209 35.33 22.39 27.48
C GLY A 209 35.04 22.28 28.98
N TYR A 210 33.76 22.38 29.36
CA TYR A 210 33.29 22.13 30.71
C TYR A 210 32.56 20.78 30.74
N VAL A 211 33.15 19.78 31.39
CA VAL A 211 32.51 18.47 31.57
C VAL A 211 31.48 18.60 32.69
N ALA A 212 30.21 18.55 32.35
CA ALA A 212 29.11 18.74 33.29
C ALA A 212 28.77 17.43 34.03
N ASP A 213 28.50 17.55 35.32
CA ASP A 213 27.90 16.49 36.12
C ASP A 213 26.37 16.55 35.99
N GLY A 214 25.74 15.43 35.69
CA GLY A 214 24.28 15.31 35.56
C GLY A 214 23.88 14.36 34.43
N TYR A 215 22.60 14.34 34.12
CA TYR A 215 22.03 13.56 33.03
C TYR A 215 22.01 14.36 31.73
N TRP A 216 22.29 13.68 30.62
CA TRP A 216 22.06 14.21 29.28
C TRP A 216 21.69 13.10 28.31
N CYS A 217 20.67 13.37 27.49
CA CYS A 217 20.26 12.50 26.41
C CYS A 217 19.86 13.34 25.18
N ASP A 218 20.53 13.12 24.04
CA ASP A 218 20.06 13.59 22.74
C ASP A 218 18.90 12.72 22.27
N VAL A 219 17.72 13.32 22.12
CA VAL A 219 16.53 12.62 21.63
C VAL A 219 16.58 12.54 20.10
N GLY A 220 17.63 11.91 19.56
CA GLY A 220 17.95 11.88 18.13
C GLY A 220 17.14 10.87 17.31
N HIS A 221 16.69 9.78 17.93
CA HIS A 221 15.98 8.65 17.29
C HIS A 221 14.95 8.02 18.25
N LEU A 222 14.10 7.14 17.72
CA LEU A 222 12.92 6.60 18.44
C LEU A 222 13.27 5.82 19.72
N GLU A 223 14.41 5.11 19.70
CA GLU A 223 14.88 4.39 20.88
C GLU A 223 15.40 5.34 21.97
N ALA A 224 16.22 6.33 21.62
CA ALA A 224 16.63 7.38 22.56
C ALA A 224 15.43 8.14 23.14
N TYR A 225 14.39 8.40 22.33
CA TYR A 225 13.14 8.98 22.81
C TYR A 225 12.47 8.11 23.88
N ARG A 226 12.39 6.80 23.66
CA ARG A 226 11.79 5.86 24.60
C ARG A 226 12.62 5.71 25.88
N GLU A 227 13.94 5.61 25.76
CA GLU A 227 14.84 5.57 26.91
C GLU A 227 14.77 6.86 27.73
N ALA A 228 14.72 8.03 27.08
CA ALA A 228 14.55 9.31 27.76
C ALA A 228 13.25 9.38 28.59
N GLN A 229 12.16 8.77 28.11
CA GLN A 229 10.92 8.65 28.88
C GLN A 229 11.10 7.79 30.13
N TYR A 230 11.74 6.64 29.99
CA TYR A 230 11.96 5.70 31.09
C TYR A 230 12.93 6.25 32.13
N ASP A 231 14.00 6.91 31.68
CA ASP A 231 14.99 7.55 32.55
C ASP A 231 14.39 8.75 33.30
N ALA A 232 13.55 9.54 32.63
CA ALA A 232 12.78 10.60 33.29
C ALA A 232 11.78 10.05 34.31
N LEU A 233 11.00 9.03 33.94
CA LEU A 233 10.00 8.43 34.83
C LEU A 233 10.62 7.71 36.05
N SER A 234 11.83 7.16 35.90
CA SER A 234 12.57 6.52 36.99
C SER A 234 13.40 7.50 37.84
N GLY A 235 13.40 8.79 37.49
CA GLY A 235 14.10 9.83 38.26
C GLY A 235 15.61 9.87 38.06
N LYS A 236 16.14 9.29 36.98
CA LYS A 236 17.57 9.43 36.62
C LYS A 236 17.92 10.84 36.15
N VAL A 237 16.93 11.59 35.67
CA VAL A 237 17.03 13.01 35.35
C VAL A 237 16.04 13.79 36.20
N ASN A 238 16.48 14.92 36.75
CA ASN A 238 15.67 15.77 37.59
C ASN A 238 14.79 16.72 36.75
N LEU A 239 13.59 16.25 36.38
CA LEU A 239 12.58 17.02 35.65
C LEU A 239 11.36 17.35 36.51
N GLU A 240 10.68 18.45 36.18
CA GLU A 240 9.40 18.78 36.78
C GLU A 240 8.28 17.93 36.15
N PHE A 241 7.55 17.17 36.98
CA PHE A 241 6.41 16.38 36.55
C PHE A 241 5.15 17.27 36.42
N PRO A 242 4.30 17.06 35.39
CA PRO A 242 3.08 17.85 35.21
C PRO A 242 1.94 17.47 36.17
N TYR A 243 2.03 16.33 36.85
CA TYR A 243 0.94 15.80 37.68
C TYR A 243 1.37 15.57 39.12
N ARG A 244 0.38 15.43 40.00
CA ARG A 244 0.63 15.11 41.41
C ARG A 244 0.94 13.63 41.57
N GLU A 245 1.91 13.36 42.42
CA GLU A 245 2.19 12.00 42.87
C GLU A 245 1.04 11.54 43.80
N LYS A 246 0.30 10.51 43.36
CA LYS A 246 -0.85 9.96 44.11
C LYS A 246 -0.41 8.88 45.10
N SER A 247 0.63 8.13 44.74
CA SER A 247 1.30 7.12 45.55
C SER A 247 2.77 7.03 45.11
N PRO A 248 3.69 6.46 45.90
CA PRO A 248 5.11 6.45 45.58
C PRO A 248 5.40 5.94 44.16
N GLY A 249 5.99 6.81 43.32
CA GLY A 249 6.31 6.53 41.92
C GLY A 249 5.13 6.50 40.96
N VAL A 250 3.93 6.93 41.36
CA VAL A 250 2.74 6.96 40.50
C VAL A 250 2.15 8.36 40.44
N TRP A 251 2.23 8.98 39.27
CA TRP A 251 1.71 10.31 38.99
C TRP A 251 0.38 10.22 38.25
N VAL A 252 -0.65 10.90 38.75
CA VAL A 252 -2.00 10.85 38.17
C VAL A 252 -2.56 12.26 38.01
N GLY A 253 -3.01 12.58 36.80
CA GLY A 253 -3.67 13.83 36.46
C GLY A 253 -5.06 13.96 37.07
N THR A 254 -5.61 15.17 36.96
CA THR A 254 -6.95 15.52 37.44
C THR A 254 -8.04 14.91 36.55
N ASN A 255 -9.23 14.68 37.12
CA ASN A 255 -10.39 14.13 36.41
C ASN A 255 -10.15 12.76 35.74
N THR A 256 -9.16 12.00 36.21
CA THR A 256 -8.86 10.66 35.72
C THR A 256 -9.55 9.61 36.56
N TYR A 257 -10.32 8.76 35.89
CA TYR A 257 -10.99 7.61 36.49
C TYR A 257 -10.18 6.34 36.24
N ILE A 258 -9.89 5.62 37.32
CA ILE A 258 -9.21 4.33 37.29
C ILE A 258 -10.12 3.34 38.00
N ASP A 259 -10.53 2.28 37.30
CA ASP A 259 -11.34 1.23 37.89
C ASP A 259 -10.62 0.57 39.10
N PRO A 260 -11.32 0.24 40.20
CA PRO A 260 -10.70 -0.35 41.38
C PRO A 260 -9.97 -1.69 41.14
N SER A 261 -10.30 -2.42 40.08
CA SER A 261 -9.65 -3.68 39.72
C SER A 261 -8.40 -3.51 38.85
N ALA A 262 -8.11 -2.30 38.36
CA ALA A 262 -6.91 -2.03 37.59
C ALA A 262 -5.65 -2.09 38.48
N GLN A 263 -4.57 -2.65 37.94
CA GLN A 263 -3.29 -2.79 38.63
C GLN A 263 -2.26 -1.88 37.98
N ILE A 264 -1.59 -1.07 38.80
CA ILE A 264 -0.58 -0.11 38.34
C ILE A 264 0.71 -0.40 39.09
N GLU A 265 1.76 -0.73 38.34
CA GLU A 265 3.10 -0.93 38.87
C GLU A 265 3.94 0.35 38.75
N ALA A 266 4.55 0.78 39.85
CA ALA A 266 5.44 1.94 39.85
C ALA A 266 6.82 1.62 39.21
N PRO A 267 7.47 2.60 38.55
CA PRO A 267 6.96 3.95 38.34
C PRO A 267 6.00 4.03 37.13
N ALA A 268 4.94 4.84 37.21
CA ALA A 268 3.98 5.03 36.11
C ALA A 268 3.35 6.42 36.12
N MET A 269 3.00 6.94 34.93
CA MET A 269 2.37 8.25 34.78
C MET A 269 1.08 8.14 33.98
N ILE A 270 0.00 8.75 34.49
CA ILE A 270 -1.31 8.81 33.84
C ILE A 270 -1.79 10.26 33.80
N GLY A 271 -2.10 10.77 32.62
CA GLY A 271 -2.52 12.16 32.40
C GLY A 271 -3.89 12.50 32.95
N ASN A 272 -4.36 13.70 32.62
CA ASN A 272 -5.68 14.22 32.98
C ASN A 272 -6.78 13.58 32.12
N HIS A 273 -8.01 13.57 32.62
CA HIS A 273 -9.21 13.14 31.89
C HIS A 273 -9.12 11.73 31.28
N CYS A 274 -8.32 10.85 31.89
CA CYS A 274 -8.18 9.48 31.41
C CYS A 274 -9.27 8.58 31.98
N ARG A 275 -9.58 7.50 31.25
CA ARG A 275 -10.47 6.43 31.69
C ARG A 275 -9.76 5.09 31.57
N VAL A 276 -9.47 4.46 32.69
CA VAL A 276 -8.86 3.12 32.75
C VAL A 276 -9.93 2.11 33.19
N GLY A 277 -10.22 1.14 32.31
CA GLY A 277 -11.23 0.11 32.52
C GLY A 277 -10.84 -0.97 33.53
N ALA A 278 -11.76 -1.89 33.78
CA ALA A 278 -11.58 -2.99 34.73
C ALA A 278 -10.48 -3.97 34.31
N ASN A 279 -9.75 -4.52 35.28
CA ASN A 279 -8.70 -5.52 35.11
C ASN A 279 -7.57 -5.11 34.14
N VAL A 280 -7.36 -3.81 33.92
CA VAL A 280 -6.23 -3.31 33.14
C VAL A 280 -4.95 -3.48 33.94
N LEU A 281 -3.88 -3.95 33.30
CA LEU A 281 -2.54 -4.04 33.87
C LEU A 281 -1.67 -2.94 33.26
N ILE A 282 -1.13 -2.06 34.10
CA ILE A 282 -0.20 -1.00 33.71
C ILE A 282 1.15 -1.31 34.37
N GLU A 283 2.11 -1.80 33.58
CA GLU A 283 3.44 -2.15 34.08
C GLU A 283 4.34 -0.92 34.29
N ARG A 284 5.40 -1.11 35.08
CA ARG A 284 6.44 -0.12 35.40
C ARG A 284 7.08 0.51 34.17
N GLY A 285 7.08 1.83 34.07
CA GLY A 285 7.64 2.56 32.91
C GLY A 285 6.58 3.02 31.92
N SER A 286 5.30 2.76 32.18
CA SER A 286 4.19 3.24 31.34
C SER A 286 3.99 4.74 31.46
N VAL A 287 3.91 5.43 30.32
CA VAL A 287 3.68 6.87 30.20
C VAL A 287 2.39 7.08 29.41
N ILE A 288 1.34 7.56 30.07
CA ILE A 288 0.02 7.76 29.49
C ILE A 288 -0.30 9.25 29.51
N GLY A 289 -0.51 9.85 28.33
CA GLY A 289 -0.89 11.25 28.16
C GLY A 289 -2.31 11.57 28.62
N ASP A 290 -2.79 12.77 28.29
CA ASP A 290 -4.13 13.25 28.61
C ASP A 290 -5.21 12.68 27.68
N ASN A 291 -6.45 12.63 28.17
CA ASN A 291 -7.63 12.21 27.39
C ASN A 291 -7.52 10.79 26.81
N VAL A 292 -6.75 9.91 27.43
CA VAL A 292 -6.59 8.52 26.99
C VAL A 292 -7.70 7.64 27.57
N THR A 293 -8.27 6.77 26.73
CA THR A 293 -9.24 5.76 27.17
C THR A 293 -8.66 4.37 26.97
N ILE A 294 -8.78 3.52 27.98
CA ILE A 294 -8.23 2.15 27.99
C ILE A 294 -9.34 1.17 28.33
N GLY A 295 -9.65 0.30 27.36
CA GLY A 295 -10.64 -0.77 27.48
C GLY A 295 -10.25 -1.85 28.49
N ALA A 296 -11.25 -2.60 28.95
CA ALA A 296 -11.11 -3.58 30.01
C ALA A 296 -10.16 -4.73 29.62
N GLY A 297 -9.44 -5.27 30.60
CA GLY A 297 -8.54 -6.42 30.41
C GLY A 297 -7.31 -6.17 29.52
N SER A 298 -6.99 -4.91 29.22
CA SER A 298 -5.79 -4.56 28.44
C SER A 298 -4.51 -4.73 29.27
N ASP A 299 -3.45 -5.20 28.61
CA ASP A 299 -2.12 -5.43 29.20
C ASP A 299 -1.10 -4.44 28.59
N LEU A 300 -0.66 -3.48 29.41
CA LEU A 300 0.19 -2.37 29.01
C LEU A 300 1.60 -2.54 29.58
N LYS A 301 2.49 -3.14 28.79
CA LYS A 301 3.89 -3.38 29.13
C LYS A 301 4.77 -2.20 28.73
N ARG A 302 4.73 -1.15 29.56
CA ARG A 302 5.56 0.05 29.43
C ARG A 302 5.37 0.85 28.12
N PRO A 303 4.13 0.99 27.57
CA PRO A 303 3.93 1.80 26.38
C PRO A 303 4.07 3.29 26.68
N ILE A 304 4.31 4.06 25.62
CA ILE A 304 4.21 5.53 25.60
C ILE A 304 2.98 5.90 24.78
N LEU A 305 1.94 6.39 25.44
CA LEU A 305 0.67 6.79 24.81
C LEU A 305 0.55 8.31 24.82
N TRP A 306 0.41 8.91 23.65
CA TRP A 306 0.19 10.35 23.53
C TRP A 306 -1.27 10.72 23.79
N ASN A 307 -1.52 12.03 23.84
CA ASN A 307 -2.85 12.57 24.13
C ASN A 307 -3.93 12.05 23.16
N GLY A 308 -5.10 11.74 23.71
CA GLY A 308 -6.29 11.35 22.94
C GLY A 308 -6.23 9.96 22.30
N VAL A 309 -5.30 9.09 22.71
CA VAL A 309 -5.26 7.70 22.26
C VAL A 309 -6.45 6.91 22.83
N VAL A 310 -7.05 6.07 21.98
CA VAL A 310 -8.16 5.18 22.38
C VAL A 310 -7.71 3.73 22.23
N ILE A 311 -7.67 3.01 23.34
CA ILE A 311 -7.34 1.58 23.41
C ILE A 311 -8.62 0.80 23.71
N GLY A 312 -8.95 -0.18 22.86
CA GLY A 312 -10.07 -1.10 23.03
C GLY A 312 -9.81 -2.17 24.08
N ASP A 313 -10.76 -3.10 24.27
CA ASP A 313 -10.63 -4.14 25.29
C ASP A 313 -9.58 -5.20 24.92
N GLU A 314 -8.98 -5.82 25.93
CA GLU A 314 -8.03 -6.95 25.78
C GLU A 314 -6.84 -6.66 24.84
N VAL A 315 -6.43 -5.39 24.72
CA VAL A 315 -5.28 -4.98 23.89
C VAL A 315 -3.97 -5.29 24.60
N ASN A 316 -2.97 -5.75 23.85
CA ASN A 316 -1.62 -5.97 24.37
C ASN A 316 -0.66 -4.96 23.74
N LEU A 317 -0.06 -4.10 24.56
CA LEU A 317 0.96 -3.15 24.13
C LEU A 317 2.28 -3.47 24.83
N ALA A 318 3.38 -3.56 24.08
CA ALA A 318 4.70 -3.80 24.65
C ALA A 318 5.71 -2.79 24.13
N ALA A 319 6.28 -1.97 25.03
CA ALA A 319 7.37 -1.04 24.78
C ALA A 319 7.26 -0.26 23.44
N CYS A 320 6.03 0.12 23.08
CA CYS A 320 5.67 0.77 21.83
C CYS A 320 5.28 2.23 22.05
N THR A 321 5.31 3.03 21.00
CA THR A 321 4.83 4.42 21.04
C THR A 321 3.59 4.60 20.17
N ILE A 322 2.51 5.10 20.75
CA ILE A 322 1.24 5.36 20.07
C ILE A 322 0.99 6.87 20.06
N ALA A 323 1.04 7.48 18.88
CA ALA A 323 0.89 8.92 18.72
C ALA A 323 -0.59 9.37 18.80
N ARG A 324 -0.77 10.69 18.90
CA ARG A 324 -2.06 11.33 19.23
C ARG A 324 -3.22 10.92 18.33
N GLY A 325 -4.41 10.80 18.93
CA GLY A 325 -5.66 10.51 18.22
C GLY A 325 -5.70 9.16 17.50
N THR A 326 -4.77 8.25 17.84
CA THR A 326 -4.75 6.89 17.30
C THR A 326 -5.75 6.01 18.03
N ARG A 327 -6.41 5.12 17.29
CA ARG A 327 -7.32 4.12 17.83
C ARG A 327 -6.76 2.72 17.63
N ILE A 328 -6.68 1.96 18.72
CA ILE A 328 -6.30 0.54 18.74
C ILE A 328 -7.53 -0.27 19.13
N ASP A 329 -8.11 -1.03 18.20
CA ASP A 329 -9.31 -1.81 18.44
C ASP A 329 -9.03 -3.09 19.25
N ARG A 330 -10.12 -3.71 19.70
CA ARG A 330 -10.15 -4.85 20.62
C ARG A 330 -9.20 -5.99 20.20
N ARG A 331 -8.51 -6.58 21.19
CA ARG A 331 -7.55 -7.69 21.01
C ARG A 331 -6.38 -7.43 20.05
N ALA A 332 -6.16 -6.20 19.61
CA ALA A 332 -4.98 -5.88 18.81
C ALA A 332 -3.70 -6.02 19.64
N GLN A 333 -2.59 -6.27 18.94
CA GLN A 333 -1.27 -6.44 19.55
C GLN A 333 -0.27 -5.50 18.90
N VAL A 334 0.45 -4.71 19.71
CA VAL A 334 1.53 -3.84 19.24
C VAL A 334 2.80 -4.20 20.01
N HIS A 335 3.77 -4.73 19.29
CA HIS A 335 5.00 -5.30 19.85
C HIS A 335 6.11 -4.26 20.04
N GLU A 336 7.20 -4.71 20.66
CA GLU A 336 8.31 -3.87 21.10
C GLU A 336 8.90 -2.95 20.02
N GLY A 337 9.05 -1.66 20.35
CA GLY A 337 9.68 -0.68 19.47
C GLY A 337 8.82 -0.29 18.27
N ALA A 338 7.61 -0.83 18.12
CA ALA A 338 6.69 -0.38 17.12
C ALA A 338 6.21 1.05 17.42
N VAL A 339 6.03 1.84 16.36
CA VAL A 339 5.57 3.23 16.47
C VAL A 339 4.40 3.47 15.55
N ILE A 340 3.26 3.85 16.13
CA ILE A 340 2.04 4.14 15.39
C ILE A 340 1.87 5.65 15.29
N GLY A 341 1.95 6.16 14.06
CA GLY A 341 1.74 7.56 13.74
C GLY A 341 0.29 7.99 13.99
N GLN A 342 0.12 9.28 14.25
CA GLN A 342 -1.14 9.87 14.69
C GLN A 342 -2.32 9.58 13.76
N LEU A 343 -3.54 9.69 14.30
CA LEU A 343 -4.79 9.53 13.56
C LEU A 343 -4.90 8.19 12.81
N SER A 344 -4.13 7.17 13.21
CA SER A 344 -4.18 5.84 12.62
C SER A 344 -5.20 4.96 13.34
N ILE A 345 -5.68 3.94 12.64
CA ILE A 345 -6.60 2.94 13.18
C ILE A 345 -5.98 1.56 13.02
N VAL A 346 -5.77 0.87 14.14
CA VAL A 346 -5.36 -0.54 14.18
C VAL A 346 -6.61 -1.37 14.44
N GLY A 347 -7.07 -2.14 13.45
CA GLY A 347 -8.31 -2.90 13.53
C GLY A 347 -8.28 -4.07 14.52
N GLU A 348 -9.47 -4.58 14.85
CA GLU A 348 -9.66 -5.72 15.79
C GLU A 348 -8.73 -6.90 15.45
N GLU A 349 -8.04 -7.45 16.44
CA GLU A 349 -7.08 -8.58 16.31
C GLU A 349 -5.88 -8.34 15.37
N ALA A 350 -5.65 -7.11 14.91
CA ALA A 350 -4.47 -6.81 14.11
C ALA A 350 -3.18 -6.89 14.94
N GLN A 351 -2.09 -7.31 14.31
CA GLN A 351 -0.78 -7.47 14.94
C GLN A 351 0.24 -6.57 14.26
N ILE A 352 0.88 -5.69 15.03
CA ILE A 352 1.99 -4.85 14.58
C ILE A 352 3.27 -5.39 15.22
N ASN A 353 4.17 -5.94 14.40
CA ASN A 353 5.40 -6.57 14.87
C ASN A 353 6.48 -5.57 15.29
N SER A 354 7.51 -6.09 15.97
CA SER A 354 8.54 -5.28 16.60
C SER A 354 9.27 -4.37 15.61
N GLY A 355 9.53 -3.12 16.02
CA GLY A 355 10.23 -2.12 15.22
C GLY A 355 9.44 -1.57 14.01
N VAL A 356 8.22 -2.03 13.78
CA VAL A 356 7.38 -1.56 12.66
C VAL A 356 6.90 -0.14 12.90
N ARG A 357 7.02 0.70 11.88
CA ARG A 357 6.62 2.10 11.89
C ARG A 357 5.42 2.31 10.96
N VAL A 358 4.34 2.85 11.51
CA VAL A 358 3.12 3.19 10.77
C VAL A 358 3.07 4.70 10.65
N TRP A 359 3.03 5.24 9.43
CA TRP A 359 2.92 6.69 9.22
C TRP A 359 1.56 7.22 9.69
N PRO A 360 1.39 8.55 9.80
CA PRO A 360 0.10 9.13 10.15
C PRO A 360 -1.05 8.70 9.23
N SER A 361 -2.27 8.70 9.78
CA SER A 361 -3.53 8.52 9.05
C SER A 361 -3.65 7.20 8.28
N LYS A 362 -3.14 6.09 8.84
CA LYS A 362 -3.23 4.76 8.23
C LYS A 362 -4.34 3.91 8.83
N GLN A 363 -4.88 3.00 8.03
CA GLN A 363 -5.86 2.01 8.49
C GLN A 363 -5.27 0.61 8.32
N ILE A 364 -5.13 -0.12 9.43
CA ILE A 364 -4.76 -1.53 9.42
C ILE A 364 -6.03 -2.35 9.57
N GLU A 365 -6.31 -3.23 8.60
CA GLU A 365 -7.51 -4.06 8.61
C GLU A 365 -7.53 -5.03 9.79
N SER A 366 -8.73 -5.41 10.23
CA SER A 366 -8.90 -6.40 11.29
C SER A 366 -8.21 -7.73 10.95
N GLY A 367 -7.41 -8.24 11.89
CA GLY A 367 -6.62 -9.46 11.75
C GLY A 367 -5.46 -9.37 10.75
N ALA A 368 -5.09 -8.17 10.29
CA ALA A 368 -3.88 -7.98 9.49
C ALA A 368 -2.63 -8.13 10.36
N ILE A 369 -1.56 -8.68 9.79
CA ILE A 369 -0.24 -8.79 10.43
C ILE A 369 0.72 -7.89 9.68
N LEU A 370 1.23 -6.87 10.35
CA LEU A 370 2.15 -5.90 9.78
C LEU A 370 3.59 -6.23 10.18
N ASN A 371 4.39 -6.64 9.19
CA ASN A 371 5.82 -6.98 9.32
C ASN A 371 6.75 -5.91 8.75
N ILE A 372 6.20 -4.92 8.05
CA ILE A 372 6.95 -3.89 7.33
C ILE A 372 6.39 -2.51 7.66
N ASN A 373 7.24 -1.49 7.57
CA ASN A 373 6.83 -0.11 7.78
C ASN A 373 5.72 0.29 6.79
N LEU A 374 4.63 0.86 7.29
CA LEU A 374 3.53 1.35 6.46
C LEU A 374 3.73 2.85 6.20
N ILE A 375 4.52 3.16 5.19
CA ILE A 375 4.85 4.53 4.76
C ILE A 375 3.84 5.00 3.69
N TRP A 376 3.75 4.21 2.61
CA TRP A 376 2.89 4.46 1.45
C TRP A 376 1.66 3.54 1.48
N GLY A 377 0.57 3.95 0.82
CA GLY A 377 -0.71 3.23 0.88
C GLY A 377 -1.51 3.56 2.14
N ASN A 378 -2.83 3.41 2.07
CA ASN A 378 -3.73 3.73 3.19
C ASN A 378 -4.18 2.48 3.98
N THR A 379 -3.95 1.27 3.42
CA THR A 379 -4.51 0.03 3.92
C THR A 379 -3.52 -1.13 3.78
N ALA A 380 -3.32 -1.91 4.84
CA ALA A 380 -2.54 -3.15 4.80
C ALA A 380 -3.49 -4.36 4.66
N HIS A 381 -3.33 -5.14 3.59
CA HIS A 381 -4.21 -6.28 3.25
C HIS A 381 -3.77 -7.61 3.89
N LYS A 382 -4.74 -8.48 4.15
CA LYS A 382 -4.54 -9.82 4.74
C LYS A 382 -3.95 -10.88 3.79
N ASN A 383 -4.26 -10.83 2.49
CA ASN A 383 -3.84 -11.82 1.48
C ASN A 383 -3.13 -11.14 0.30
N LEU A 384 -2.31 -11.88 -0.47
CA LEU A 384 -1.65 -11.36 -1.68
C LEU A 384 -2.47 -11.60 -2.95
N PHE A 385 -3.07 -12.80 -3.09
CA PHE A 385 -3.80 -13.19 -4.30
C PHE A 385 -5.27 -12.77 -4.25
N GLY A 386 -5.70 -12.04 -5.27
CA GLY A 386 -7.10 -11.74 -5.55
C GLY A 386 -7.78 -12.76 -6.47
N GLN A 387 -8.73 -12.29 -7.29
CA GLN A 387 -9.47 -13.15 -8.23
C GLN A 387 -8.65 -13.57 -9.46
N ARG A 388 -7.81 -12.69 -10.01
CA ARG A 388 -7.00 -12.95 -11.22
C ARG A 388 -5.53 -13.23 -10.93
N GLY A 389 -5.01 -12.71 -9.83
CA GLY A 389 -3.60 -12.75 -9.48
C GLY A 389 -3.30 -11.78 -8.34
N VAL A 390 -2.05 -11.34 -8.23
CA VAL A 390 -1.64 -10.34 -7.23
C VAL A 390 -1.85 -8.95 -7.84
N SER A 391 -2.63 -8.11 -7.17
CA SER A 391 -2.97 -6.77 -7.64
C SER A 391 -2.82 -5.71 -6.55
N GLY A 392 -2.42 -4.50 -6.94
CA GLY A 392 -2.27 -3.36 -6.03
C GLY A 392 -1.88 -2.11 -6.79
N LEU A 393 -1.91 -0.96 -6.12
CA LEU A 393 -1.48 0.31 -6.68
C LEU A 393 -0.03 0.23 -7.17
N ALA A 394 0.17 0.69 -8.40
CA ALA A 394 1.46 0.73 -9.05
C ALA A 394 2.46 1.56 -8.22
N ASN A 395 3.62 0.99 -7.88
CA ASN A 395 4.70 1.65 -7.13
C ASN A 395 4.32 2.15 -5.72
N ILE A 396 3.20 1.67 -5.17
CA ILE A 396 2.76 1.93 -3.80
C ILE A 396 2.58 0.58 -3.08
N ASP A 397 1.68 -0.26 -3.59
CA ASP A 397 1.46 -1.61 -3.05
C ASP A 397 2.38 -2.62 -3.77
N ILE A 398 2.52 -2.49 -5.09
CA ILE A 398 3.42 -3.31 -5.91
C ILE A 398 4.70 -2.51 -6.19
N THR A 399 5.64 -2.60 -5.26
CA THR A 399 6.98 -1.99 -5.35
C THR A 399 8.01 -2.96 -5.95
N PRO A 400 9.20 -2.49 -6.36
CA PRO A 400 10.29 -3.36 -6.78
C PRO A 400 10.67 -4.42 -5.73
N GLU A 401 10.74 -4.04 -4.45
CA GLU A 401 11.11 -4.93 -3.34
C GLU A 401 10.06 -6.01 -3.13
N PHE A 402 8.78 -5.62 -3.14
CA PHE A 402 7.65 -6.53 -3.11
C PHE A 402 7.75 -7.56 -4.26
N ALA A 403 8.02 -7.08 -5.48
CA ALA A 403 8.13 -7.91 -6.66
C ALA A 403 9.32 -8.87 -6.64
N VAL A 404 10.49 -8.44 -6.13
CA VAL A 404 11.65 -9.34 -5.94
C VAL A 404 11.30 -10.46 -4.96
N LYS A 405 10.69 -10.10 -3.82
CA LYS A 405 10.30 -11.09 -2.80
C LYS A 405 9.25 -12.06 -3.35
N LEU A 406 8.23 -11.56 -4.04
CA LEU A 406 7.20 -12.37 -4.67
C LEU A 406 7.77 -13.33 -5.72
N GLY A 407 8.72 -12.86 -6.55
CA GLY A 407 9.43 -13.69 -7.51
C GLY A 407 10.23 -14.81 -6.84
N ALA A 408 10.96 -14.49 -5.77
CA ALA A 408 11.69 -15.47 -4.97
C ALA A 408 10.75 -16.50 -4.29
N SER A 409 9.59 -16.07 -3.79
CA SER A 409 8.59 -16.95 -3.19
C SER A 409 8.01 -17.94 -4.20
N TYR A 410 7.66 -17.46 -5.40
CA TYR A 410 7.20 -18.35 -6.48
C TYR A 410 8.32 -19.31 -6.92
N GLY A 411 9.55 -18.83 -7.09
CA GLY A 411 10.65 -19.71 -7.49
C GLY A 411 11.02 -20.76 -6.42
N SER A 412 10.85 -20.45 -5.14
CA SER A 412 11.16 -21.35 -4.02
C SER A 412 10.22 -22.56 -3.96
N ILE A 413 8.97 -22.43 -4.40
CA ILE A 413 8.02 -23.55 -4.48
C ILE A 413 8.26 -24.45 -5.71
N LEU A 414 9.08 -24.02 -6.67
CA LEU A 414 9.45 -24.79 -7.86
C LEU A 414 10.73 -25.60 -7.59
N LYS A 415 10.95 -26.66 -8.38
CA LYS A 415 12.21 -27.41 -8.35
C LYS A 415 13.38 -26.53 -8.82
N PRO A 416 14.58 -26.62 -8.20
CA PRO A 416 15.77 -25.94 -8.72
C PRO A 416 16.03 -26.27 -10.20
N GLY A 417 16.52 -25.30 -10.98
CA GLY A 417 16.77 -25.45 -12.41
C GLY A 417 15.52 -25.41 -13.29
N SER A 418 14.31 -25.35 -12.70
CA SER A 418 13.06 -25.14 -13.43
C SER A 418 13.15 -23.90 -14.33
N THR A 419 12.49 -23.94 -15.48
CA THR A 419 12.39 -22.79 -16.38
C THR A 419 10.98 -22.22 -16.34
N VAL A 420 10.84 -20.90 -16.22
CA VAL A 420 9.56 -20.19 -16.28
C VAL A 420 9.60 -19.07 -17.30
N ILE A 421 8.44 -18.79 -17.88
CA ILE A 421 8.26 -17.65 -18.79
C ILE A 421 7.97 -16.38 -17.98
N VAL A 422 8.56 -15.26 -18.39
CA VAL A 422 8.16 -13.94 -17.88
C VAL A 422 7.81 -13.02 -19.04
N SER A 423 6.66 -12.37 -18.96
CA SER A 423 6.11 -11.49 -19.98
C SER A 423 5.39 -10.29 -19.33
N ARG A 424 5.07 -9.27 -20.12
CA ARG A 424 4.41 -8.05 -19.62
C ARG A 424 3.69 -7.27 -20.73
N ASP A 425 2.85 -6.32 -20.33
CA ASP A 425 2.40 -5.24 -21.21
C ASP A 425 3.53 -4.24 -21.53
N GLN A 426 3.26 -3.23 -22.37
CA GLN A 426 4.29 -2.31 -22.86
C GLN A 426 4.67 -1.17 -21.88
N ARG A 427 4.00 -1.03 -20.74
CA ARG A 427 4.16 0.15 -19.86
C ARG A 427 5.43 0.09 -19.02
N SER A 428 5.93 1.27 -18.66
CA SER A 428 7.15 1.45 -17.87
C SER A 428 7.07 0.79 -16.48
N VAL A 429 5.94 0.94 -15.79
CA VAL A 429 5.71 0.32 -14.47
C VAL A 429 5.72 -1.21 -14.54
N SER A 430 5.10 -1.81 -15.56
CA SER A 430 5.14 -3.26 -15.79
C SER A 430 6.56 -3.75 -16.11
N ARG A 431 7.36 -2.94 -16.82
CA ARG A 431 8.78 -3.23 -17.08
C ARG A 431 9.62 -3.22 -15.80
N MET A 432 9.39 -2.28 -14.90
CA MET A 432 10.06 -2.22 -13.60
C MET A 432 9.75 -3.49 -12.79
N VAL A 433 8.46 -3.80 -12.60
CA VAL A 433 8.01 -4.95 -11.80
C VAL A 433 8.46 -6.29 -12.40
N SER A 434 8.38 -6.46 -13.72
CA SER A 434 8.86 -7.70 -14.36
C SER A 434 10.36 -7.92 -14.17
N ARG A 435 11.20 -6.88 -14.22
CA ARG A 435 12.63 -7.00 -13.92
C ARG A 435 12.89 -7.42 -12.48
N SER A 436 12.15 -6.87 -11.53
CA SER A 436 12.22 -7.25 -10.12
C SER A 436 11.83 -8.70 -9.89
N LEU A 437 10.74 -9.18 -10.50
CA LEU A 437 10.32 -10.58 -10.44
C LEU A 437 11.41 -11.51 -10.99
N ILE A 438 12.01 -11.16 -12.13
CA ILE A 438 13.11 -11.91 -12.75
C ILE A 438 14.30 -12.04 -11.80
N ALA A 439 14.72 -10.93 -11.16
CA ALA A 439 15.81 -10.96 -10.18
C ALA A 439 15.49 -11.90 -9.00
N GLY A 440 14.26 -11.83 -8.47
CA GLY A 440 13.77 -12.73 -7.43
C GLY A 440 13.85 -14.20 -7.84
N LEU A 441 13.38 -14.55 -9.04
CA LEU A 441 13.38 -15.92 -9.54
C LEU A 441 14.80 -16.47 -9.77
N MET A 442 15.67 -15.68 -10.40
CA MET A 442 17.06 -16.10 -10.66
C MET A 442 17.82 -16.34 -9.36
N SER A 443 17.57 -15.52 -8.33
CA SER A 443 18.20 -15.63 -7.01
C SER A 443 17.85 -16.91 -6.23
N VAL A 444 16.85 -17.67 -6.69
CA VAL A 444 16.41 -18.95 -6.07
C VAL A 444 16.60 -20.16 -7.01
N GLY A 445 17.42 -19.97 -8.05
CA GLY A 445 17.85 -21.01 -9.00
C GLY A 445 16.85 -21.35 -10.09
N VAL A 446 15.98 -20.40 -10.47
CA VAL A 446 14.99 -20.59 -11.56
C VAL A 446 15.48 -19.91 -12.84
N ASN A 447 15.48 -20.65 -13.94
CA ASN A 447 15.81 -20.16 -15.27
C ASN A 447 14.63 -19.40 -15.89
N ILE A 448 14.93 -18.36 -16.69
CA ILE A 448 13.92 -17.46 -17.25
C ILE A 448 13.95 -17.49 -18.78
N GLN A 449 12.78 -17.66 -19.37
CA GLN A 449 12.50 -17.32 -20.77
C GLN A 449 11.72 -16.01 -20.82
N ASN A 450 12.40 -14.92 -21.14
CA ASN A 450 11.82 -13.59 -21.12
C ASN A 450 11.19 -13.27 -22.48
N LEU A 451 9.86 -13.25 -22.53
CA LEU A 451 9.11 -12.93 -23.74
C LEU A 451 8.96 -11.43 -23.98
N GLN A 452 9.41 -10.58 -23.06
CA GLN A 452 9.32 -9.12 -23.18
C GLN A 452 7.88 -8.60 -23.32
N ALA A 453 7.61 -7.76 -24.32
CA ALA A 453 6.49 -6.84 -24.48
C ALA A 453 5.32 -7.40 -25.29
N ASN A 454 4.49 -8.26 -24.71
CA ASN A 454 3.58 -9.07 -25.52
C ASN A 454 2.16 -9.06 -24.98
N ALA A 455 1.22 -9.51 -25.82
CA ALA A 455 -0.13 -9.81 -25.40
C ALA A 455 -0.14 -11.10 -24.54
N LEU A 456 -0.97 -11.13 -23.50
CA LEU A 456 -1.15 -12.32 -22.64
C LEU A 456 -1.57 -13.56 -23.45
N PRO A 457 -2.48 -13.49 -24.47
CA PRO A 457 -2.80 -14.65 -25.30
C PRO A 457 -1.58 -15.30 -25.99
N ILE A 458 -0.62 -14.48 -26.44
CA ILE A 458 0.64 -14.97 -27.03
C ILE A 458 1.44 -15.74 -25.98
N SER A 459 1.52 -15.19 -24.76
CA SER A 459 2.24 -15.82 -23.65
C SER A 459 1.60 -17.16 -23.27
N ARG A 460 0.25 -17.23 -23.21
CA ARG A 460 -0.48 -18.47 -22.94
C ARG A 460 -0.25 -19.54 -24.00
N THR A 461 -0.23 -19.15 -25.27
CA THR A 461 0.06 -20.07 -26.40
C THR A 461 1.48 -20.64 -26.29
N LEU A 462 2.45 -19.83 -25.88
CA LEU A 462 3.85 -20.24 -25.82
C LEU A 462 4.18 -21.07 -24.58
N VAL A 463 3.53 -20.83 -23.43
CA VAL A 463 3.73 -21.64 -22.22
C VAL A 463 3.49 -23.13 -22.50
N ALA A 464 2.46 -23.47 -23.26
CA ALA A 464 2.15 -24.86 -23.60
C ALA A 464 3.11 -25.49 -24.64
N LYS A 465 3.88 -24.67 -25.37
CA LYS A 465 4.80 -25.13 -26.43
C LYS A 465 6.26 -25.13 -26.01
N LEU A 466 6.62 -24.26 -25.08
CA LEU A 466 7.95 -24.16 -24.52
C LEU A 466 8.05 -25.12 -23.33
N ASN A 467 9.21 -25.75 -23.15
CA ASN A 467 9.43 -26.71 -22.06
C ASN A 467 9.63 -25.97 -20.72
N VAL A 468 8.57 -25.35 -20.22
CA VAL A 468 8.55 -24.52 -19.01
C VAL A 468 7.52 -25.04 -18.01
N VAL A 469 7.74 -24.78 -16.71
CA VAL A 469 6.86 -25.27 -15.64
C VAL A 469 5.75 -24.29 -15.26
N GLY A 470 5.68 -23.15 -15.96
CA GLY A 470 4.72 -22.08 -15.72
C GLY A 470 5.21 -20.74 -16.25
N GLY A 471 4.50 -19.67 -15.91
CA GLY A 471 4.89 -18.33 -16.32
C GLY A 471 4.30 -17.20 -15.47
N ILE A 472 4.77 -15.99 -15.73
CA ILE A 472 4.27 -14.76 -15.12
C ILE A 472 3.98 -13.74 -16.21
N HIS A 473 2.86 -13.04 -16.08
CA HIS A 473 2.51 -11.89 -16.90
C HIS A 473 2.21 -10.67 -16.05
N VAL A 474 2.86 -9.54 -16.33
CA VAL A 474 2.68 -8.27 -15.61
C VAL A 474 1.98 -7.25 -16.50
N ARG A 475 0.81 -6.75 -16.09
CA ARG A 475 0.06 -5.74 -16.85
C ARG A 475 -0.64 -4.75 -15.94
N ILE A 476 -1.11 -3.63 -16.50
CA ILE A 476 -2.12 -2.82 -15.81
C ILE A 476 -3.42 -3.62 -15.66
N HIS A 477 -4.08 -3.46 -14.52
CA HIS A 477 -5.33 -4.11 -14.22
C HIS A 477 -6.41 -3.69 -15.23
N PRO A 478 -7.13 -4.64 -15.88
CA PRO A 478 -8.12 -4.33 -16.92
C PRO A 478 -9.20 -3.32 -16.51
N ASP A 479 -9.66 -3.45 -15.25
CA ASP A 479 -10.78 -2.68 -14.70
C ASP A 479 -10.35 -1.50 -13.82
N ARG A 480 -9.07 -1.40 -13.45
CA ARG A 480 -8.56 -0.41 -12.47
C ARG A 480 -7.30 0.27 -13.02
N PRO A 481 -7.40 1.50 -13.56
CA PRO A 481 -6.32 2.10 -14.36
C PRO A 481 -5.02 2.34 -13.58
N ASP A 482 -5.07 2.54 -12.26
CA ASP A 482 -3.90 2.82 -11.41
C ASP A 482 -3.30 1.57 -10.75
N PHE A 483 -3.90 0.40 -11.00
CA PHE A 483 -3.49 -0.86 -10.40
C PHE A 483 -2.64 -1.67 -11.37
N LEU A 484 -1.61 -2.31 -10.84
CA LEU A 484 -0.91 -3.39 -11.52
C LEU A 484 -1.55 -4.74 -11.19
N LEU A 485 -1.40 -5.68 -12.11
CA LEU A 485 -1.82 -7.06 -11.98
C LEU A 485 -0.67 -7.99 -12.41
N ILE A 486 -0.27 -8.88 -11.51
CA ILE A 486 0.71 -9.95 -11.74
C ILE A 486 -0.04 -11.28 -11.77
N GLU A 487 -0.08 -11.90 -12.95
CA GLU A 487 -0.74 -13.19 -13.17
C GLU A 487 0.27 -14.31 -13.25
N PHE A 488 -0.02 -15.39 -12.53
CA PHE A 488 0.79 -16.60 -12.52
C PHE A 488 0.09 -17.67 -13.36
N LEU A 489 0.83 -18.25 -14.29
CA LEU A 489 0.38 -19.27 -15.23
C LEU A 489 0.98 -20.64 -14.84
N ASP A 490 0.19 -21.69 -15.00
CA ASP A 490 0.67 -23.07 -14.93
C ASP A 490 1.27 -23.53 -16.26
N GLU A 491 1.76 -24.77 -16.31
CA GLU A 491 2.35 -25.40 -17.49
C GLU A 491 1.40 -25.53 -18.70
N LYS A 492 0.08 -25.34 -18.50
CA LYS A 492 -0.93 -25.35 -19.57
C LYS A 492 -1.28 -23.96 -20.07
N GLY A 493 -0.69 -22.91 -19.49
CA GLY A 493 -0.98 -21.53 -19.83
C GLY A 493 -2.30 -21.00 -19.24
N ILE A 494 -2.89 -21.68 -18.24
CA ILE A 494 -4.02 -21.15 -17.47
C ILE A 494 -3.54 -20.60 -16.13
N ASN A 495 -4.36 -19.83 -15.43
CA ASN A 495 -3.98 -19.26 -14.13
C ASN A 495 -3.76 -20.38 -13.10
N VAL A 496 -2.76 -20.24 -12.23
CA VAL A 496 -2.41 -21.25 -11.22
C VAL A 496 -3.57 -21.55 -10.27
N SER A 497 -3.62 -22.78 -9.75
CA SER A 497 -4.65 -23.21 -8.81
C SER A 497 -4.55 -22.51 -7.45
N LYS A 498 -5.69 -22.38 -6.74
CA LYS A 498 -5.76 -21.82 -5.38
C LYS A 498 -4.82 -22.51 -4.38
N ALA A 499 -4.55 -23.81 -4.56
CA ALA A 499 -3.58 -24.54 -3.75
C ALA A 499 -2.14 -24.06 -3.99
N ARG A 500 -1.79 -23.72 -5.23
CA ARG A 500 -0.48 -23.18 -5.61
C ARG A 500 -0.34 -21.72 -5.14
N GLU A 501 -1.40 -20.91 -5.27
CA GLU A 501 -1.44 -19.54 -4.72
C GLU A 501 -1.13 -19.52 -3.22
N LYS A 502 -1.82 -20.35 -2.42
CA LYS A 502 -1.56 -20.46 -0.97
C LYS A 502 -0.13 -20.87 -0.63
N LYS A 503 0.50 -21.70 -1.46
CA LYS A 503 1.92 -22.07 -1.27
C LYS A 503 2.84 -20.87 -1.53
N ILE A 504 2.56 -20.08 -2.56
CA ILE A 504 3.31 -18.84 -2.86
C ILE A 504 3.14 -17.85 -1.71
N GLU A 505 1.91 -17.62 -1.23
CA GLU A 505 1.63 -16.75 -0.07
C GLU A 505 2.35 -17.24 1.19
N GLY A 506 2.28 -18.54 1.46
CA GLY A 506 2.97 -19.16 2.59
C GLY A 506 4.48 -18.91 2.55
N ALA A 507 5.12 -19.12 1.39
CA ALA A 507 6.54 -18.84 1.21
C ALA A 507 6.87 -17.34 1.34
N TYR A 508 5.97 -16.46 0.89
CA TYR A 508 6.15 -15.01 0.98
C TYR A 508 6.06 -14.50 2.43
N PHE A 509 5.01 -14.88 3.16
CA PHE A 509 4.79 -14.38 4.52
C PHE A 509 5.74 -15.02 5.55
N LYS A 510 6.11 -16.30 5.36
CA LYS A 510 7.10 -16.97 6.23
C LYS A 510 8.54 -16.62 5.89
N GLU A 511 8.77 -15.92 4.79
CA GLU A 511 10.10 -15.64 4.23
C GLU A 511 10.94 -16.90 4.01
N ASP A 512 10.27 -18.02 3.71
CA ASP A 512 10.89 -19.30 3.38
C ASP A 512 11.37 -19.27 1.92
N LEU A 513 12.45 -18.53 1.69
CA LEU A 513 13.02 -18.27 0.37
C LEU A 513 14.28 -19.11 0.18
N ARG A 514 14.24 -20.07 -0.74
CA ARG A 514 15.41 -20.88 -1.09
C ARG A 514 16.48 -20.00 -1.72
N ARG A 515 17.68 -19.95 -1.15
CA ARG A 515 18.85 -19.31 -1.79
C ARG A 515 19.77 -20.36 -2.39
N VAL A 516 20.40 -20.02 -3.51
CA VAL A 516 21.31 -20.89 -4.26
C VAL A 516 22.71 -20.28 -4.31
N GLY A 517 23.73 -21.13 -4.47
CA GLY A 517 25.11 -20.69 -4.62
C GLY A 517 25.34 -19.95 -5.94
N MET A 518 26.48 -19.28 -6.07
CA MET A 518 26.82 -18.46 -7.25
C MET A 518 26.69 -19.22 -8.57
N GLN A 519 27.13 -20.48 -8.60
CA GLN A 519 27.09 -21.35 -9.79
C GLN A 519 25.68 -21.81 -10.18
N ASP A 520 24.72 -21.72 -9.26
CA ASP A 520 23.36 -22.24 -9.40
C ASP A 520 22.33 -21.10 -9.60
N ILE A 521 22.80 -19.85 -9.71
CA ILE A 521 21.95 -18.70 -10.04
C ILE A 521 21.31 -18.94 -11.40
N GLY A 522 19.98 -18.74 -11.46
CA GLY A 522 19.22 -18.96 -12.69
C GLY A 522 19.70 -18.09 -13.84
N SER A 523 19.62 -18.62 -15.07
CA SER A 523 19.97 -17.92 -16.30
C SER A 523 18.76 -17.25 -16.96
N MET A 524 18.99 -16.26 -17.83
CA MET A 524 17.92 -15.61 -18.61
C MET A 524 18.21 -15.76 -20.10
N SER A 525 17.18 -16.15 -20.86
CA SER A 525 17.20 -16.26 -22.32
C SER A 525 16.01 -15.55 -22.95
N TYR A 526 16.14 -15.22 -24.24
CA TYR A 526 15.11 -14.58 -25.04
C TYR A 526 14.74 -15.52 -26.20
N PRO A 527 13.57 -16.19 -26.14
CA PRO A 527 13.13 -17.07 -27.23
C PRO A 527 12.99 -16.32 -28.55
N ALA A 528 13.49 -16.91 -29.64
CA ALA A 528 13.23 -16.44 -31.00
C ALA A 528 11.81 -16.86 -31.46
N ASP A 529 11.33 -16.27 -32.55
CA ASP A 529 10.12 -16.70 -33.28
C ASP A 529 8.82 -16.77 -32.43
N ILE A 530 8.72 -15.93 -31.38
CA ILE A 530 7.55 -15.80 -30.50
C ILE A 530 6.28 -15.58 -31.33
N LEU A 531 6.33 -14.59 -32.22
CA LEU A 531 5.19 -14.19 -33.04
C LEU A 531 4.85 -15.24 -34.09
N ASP A 532 5.85 -15.83 -34.73
CA ASP A 532 5.62 -16.82 -35.78
C ASP A 532 5.02 -18.11 -35.23
N ASN A 533 5.39 -18.52 -34.02
CA ASN A 533 4.74 -19.62 -33.32
C ASN A 533 3.26 -19.37 -33.03
N TYR A 534 2.91 -18.15 -32.62
CA TYR A 534 1.52 -17.75 -32.43
C TYR A 534 0.77 -17.73 -33.77
N ARG A 535 1.32 -17.04 -34.79
CA ARG A 535 0.75 -16.94 -36.15
C ARG A 535 0.50 -18.30 -36.78
N LYS A 536 1.44 -19.25 -36.67
CA LYS A 536 1.27 -20.60 -37.22
C LYS A 536 0.11 -21.34 -36.56
N THR A 537 -0.05 -21.20 -35.25
CA THR A 537 -1.20 -21.81 -34.53
C THR A 537 -2.51 -21.17 -34.96
N PHE A 538 -2.50 -19.84 -35.07
CA PHE A 538 -3.62 -19.02 -35.53
C PHE A 538 -4.09 -19.48 -36.92
N GLU A 539 -3.16 -19.65 -37.87
CA GLU A 539 -3.42 -20.11 -39.24
C GLU A 539 -3.97 -21.54 -39.28
N THR A 540 -3.44 -22.46 -38.46
CA THR A 540 -3.91 -23.87 -38.46
C THR A 540 -5.34 -24.06 -37.98
N GLN A 541 -5.91 -23.09 -37.25
CA GLN A 541 -7.25 -23.19 -36.66
C GLN A 541 -8.32 -22.37 -37.40
N LEU A 542 -7.95 -21.73 -38.51
CA LEU A 542 -8.82 -20.90 -39.34
C LEU A 542 -8.91 -21.44 -40.78
N ASN A 543 -10.09 -21.35 -41.38
CA ASN A 543 -10.25 -21.46 -42.83
C ASN A 543 -9.80 -20.15 -43.50
N VAL A 544 -8.49 -20.05 -43.74
CA VAL A 544 -7.85 -18.86 -44.34
C VAL A 544 -8.37 -18.59 -45.76
N GLU A 545 -8.75 -19.62 -46.51
CA GLU A 545 -9.28 -19.45 -47.88
C GLU A 545 -10.64 -18.76 -47.88
N ALA A 546 -11.52 -19.12 -46.93
CA ALA A 546 -12.80 -18.45 -46.77
C ALA A 546 -12.61 -16.95 -46.49
N ILE A 547 -11.73 -16.60 -45.55
CA ILE A 547 -11.43 -15.20 -45.20
C ILE A 547 -10.83 -14.44 -46.39
N ARG A 548 -9.94 -15.08 -47.16
CA ARG A 548 -9.30 -14.44 -48.33
C ARG A 548 -10.29 -14.08 -49.42
N ASN A 549 -11.31 -14.89 -49.63
CA ASN A 549 -12.31 -14.66 -50.65
C ASN A 549 -13.35 -13.59 -50.22
N SER A 550 -13.43 -13.24 -48.93
CA SER A 550 -14.45 -12.32 -48.42
C SER A 550 -14.16 -10.84 -48.74
N SER A 551 -12.90 -10.48 -48.98
CA SER A 551 -12.44 -9.08 -49.12
C SER A 551 -12.97 -8.15 -48.01
N SER A 552 -13.12 -8.68 -46.78
CA SER A 552 -13.75 -7.95 -45.69
C SER A 552 -12.92 -6.75 -45.23
N LYS A 553 -13.61 -5.63 -44.99
CA LYS A 553 -13.05 -4.43 -44.38
C LYS A 553 -13.39 -4.38 -42.89
N ILE A 554 -12.39 -4.20 -42.04
CA ILE A 554 -12.52 -4.18 -40.58
C ILE A 554 -11.84 -2.95 -39.99
N VAL A 555 -12.48 -2.33 -38.99
CA VAL A 555 -11.88 -1.24 -38.21
C VAL A 555 -11.50 -1.75 -36.82
N ILE A 556 -10.24 -1.60 -36.43
CA ILE A 556 -9.69 -2.12 -35.16
C ILE A 556 -9.21 -0.95 -34.30
N ASP A 557 -9.82 -0.78 -33.14
CA ASP A 557 -9.42 0.20 -32.12
C ASP A 557 -8.69 -0.50 -30.97
N TYR A 558 -7.44 -0.10 -30.72
CA TYR A 558 -6.63 -0.65 -29.62
C TYR A 558 -6.75 0.13 -28.31
N ALA A 559 -7.53 1.21 -28.27
CA ALA A 559 -7.78 2.01 -27.07
C ALA A 559 -6.47 2.40 -26.33
N TYR A 560 -5.42 2.72 -27.08
CA TYR A 560 -4.07 3.02 -26.59
C TYR A 560 -3.40 1.92 -25.74
N GLY A 561 -3.96 0.71 -25.73
CA GLY A 561 -3.49 -0.48 -25.02
C GLY A 561 -2.67 -1.37 -25.96
N VAL A 562 -1.50 -0.91 -26.39
CA VAL A 562 -0.73 -1.63 -27.39
C VAL A 562 0.05 -2.77 -26.75
N SER A 563 -0.14 -4.00 -27.24
CA SER A 563 0.78 -5.12 -26.99
C SER A 563 1.06 -6.01 -28.23
N GLY A 564 0.66 -5.57 -29.43
CA GLY A 564 1.10 -6.17 -30.69
C GLY A 564 0.11 -5.93 -31.82
N ALA A 565 0.46 -5.07 -32.78
CA ALA A 565 -0.27 -4.85 -34.03
C ALA A 565 -0.25 -6.08 -34.97
N ILE A 566 -0.29 -7.28 -34.38
CA ILE A 566 -0.19 -8.58 -35.04
C ILE A 566 -1.52 -8.92 -35.70
N LEU A 567 -2.66 -8.54 -35.09
CA LEU A 567 -3.98 -8.82 -35.66
C LEU A 567 -4.17 -8.16 -37.04
N PRO A 568 -3.88 -6.85 -37.23
CA PRO A 568 -3.88 -6.23 -38.56
C PRO A 568 -2.98 -6.95 -39.56
N GLU A 569 -1.75 -7.32 -39.17
CA GLU A 569 -0.82 -8.05 -40.04
C GLU A 569 -1.34 -9.44 -40.43
N LEU A 570 -1.94 -10.16 -39.48
CA LEU A 570 -2.56 -11.46 -39.71
C LEU A 570 -3.74 -11.35 -40.67
N LEU A 571 -4.65 -10.42 -40.40
CA LEU A 571 -5.83 -10.20 -41.24
C LEU A 571 -5.46 -9.73 -42.64
N ALA A 572 -4.46 -8.85 -42.78
CA ALA A 572 -3.93 -8.43 -44.08
C ALA A 572 -3.35 -9.60 -44.88
N LYS A 573 -2.62 -10.52 -44.24
CA LYS A 573 -2.11 -11.75 -44.87
C LYS A 573 -3.24 -12.67 -45.34
N PHE A 574 -4.41 -12.59 -44.70
CA PHE A 574 -5.61 -13.32 -45.07
C PHE A 574 -6.51 -12.55 -46.03
N GLY A 575 -6.09 -11.41 -46.59
CA GLY A 575 -6.85 -10.68 -47.62
C GLY A 575 -7.90 -9.71 -47.08
N CYS A 576 -7.90 -9.41 -45.77
CA CYS A 576 -8.77 -8.38 -45.19
C CYS A 576 -8.15 -6.98 -45.29
N ASP A 577 -9.00 -5.97 -45.46
CA ASP A 577 -8.62 -4.55 -45.35
C ASP A 577 -8.81 -4.09 -43.89
N ALA A 578 -7.72 -4.04 -43.13
CA ALA A 578 -7.73 -3.69 -41.71
C ALA A 578 -7.30 -2.24 -41.46
N VAL A 579 -8.23 -1.40 -41.03
CA VAL A 579 -7.98 0.00 -40.64
C VAL A 579 -7.78 0.07 -39.13
N VAL A 580 -6.67 0.66 -38.69
CA VAL A 580 -6.27 0.67 -37.28
C VAL A 580 -6.43 2.06 -36.65
N LEU A 581 -7.08 2.12 -35.49
CA LEU A 581 -7.29 3.32 -34.67
C LEU A 581 -6.58 3.19 -33.32
N ASN A 582 -6.14 4.33 -32.77
CA ASN A 582 -5.57 4.47 -31.43
C ASN A 582 -4.49 3.42 -31.05
N ALA A 583 -3.66 3.02 -32.01
CA ALA A 583 -2.61 2.02 -31.81
C ALA A 583 -1.29 2.60 -31.26
N SER A 584 -1.30 3.83 -30.75
CA SER A 584 -0.16 4.39 -30.01
C SER A 584 -0.28 4.06 -28.52
N LEU A 585 0.83 3.76 -27.85
CA LEU A 585 0.80 3.42 -26.43
C LEU A 585 0.66 4.68 -25.58
N ARG A 586 -0.37 4.74 -24.73
CA ARG A 586 -0.46 5.70 -23.63
C ARG A 586 0.03 5.05 -22.34
N GLN A 587 0.95 5.72 -21.62
CA GLN A 587 1.47 5.20 -20.34
C GLN A 587 0.35 5.08 -19.30
N ASN A 588 -0.54 6.08 -19.24
CA ASN A 588 -1.71 6.05 -18.37
C ASN A 588 -2.83 5.23 -19.00
N ALA A 589 -3.51 4.42 -18.20
CA ALA A 589 -4.67 3.67 -18.66
C ALA A 589 -5.88 4.59 -18.84
N LEU A 590 -6.77 4.22 -19.76
CA LEU A 590 -8.01 4.96 -20.01
C LEU A 590 -9.02 4.73 -18.91
N SER A 591 -9.67 5.82 -18.51
CA SER A 591 -10.89 5.80 -17.70
C SER A 591 -12.05 5.15 -18.46
N MET A 592 -13.08 4.71 -17.74
CA MET A 592 -14.28 4.10 -18.35
C MET A 592 -15.00 5.08 -19.29
N GLN A 593 -15.02 6.38 -18.96
CA GLN A 593 -15.65 7.41 -19.79
C GLN A 593 -14.89 7.62 -21.11
N GLU A 594 -13.55 7.65 -21.06
CA GLU A 594 -12.73 7.75 -22.27
C GLU A 594 -12.93 6.54 -23.18
N ARG A 595 -13.00 5.31 -22.62
CA ARG A 595 -13.24 4.10 -23.42
C ARG A 595 -14.59 4.15 -24.12
N GLU A 596 -15.64 4.61 -23.43
CA GLU A 596 -16.98 4.74 -24.01
C GLU A 596 -16.99 5.72 -25.19
N LEU A 597 -16.29 6.85 -25.07
CA LEU A 597 -16.15 7.83 -26.14
C LEU A 597 -15.46 7.21 -27.37
N LEU A 598 -14.42 6.41 -27.17
CA LEU A 598 -13.71 5.73 -28.27
C LEU A 598 -14.61 4.69 -28.97
N ILE A 599 -15.46 3.97 -28.24
CA ILE A 599 -16.44 3.03 -28.85
C ILE A 599 -17.42 3.78 -29.75
N HIS A 600 -17.89 4.95 -29.32
CA HIS A 600 -18.78 5.78 -30.14
C HIS A 600 -18.08 6.30 -31.41
N GLN A 601 -16.81 6.72 -31.28
CA GLN A 601 -16.00 7.13 -32.43
C GLN A 601 -15.74 5.97 -33.39
N LEU A 602 -15.48 4.76 -32.88
CA LEU A 602 -15.34 3.56 -33.67
C LEU A 602 -16.59 3.31 -34.53
N GLY A 603 -17.79 3.48 -33.98
CA GLY A 603 -19.03 3.36 -34.75
C GLY A 603 -19.14 4.32 -35.93
N HIS A 604 -18.84 5.60 -35.72
CA HIS A 604 -18.82 6.58 -36.81
C HIS A 604 -17.79 6.24 -37.90
N VAL A 605 -16.63 5.72 -37.53
CA VAL A 605 -15.60 5.34 -38.49
C VAL A 605 -16.03 4.10 -39.29
N VAL A 606 -16.66 3.11 -38.64
CA VAL A 606 -17.20 1.91 -39.31
C VAL A 606 -18.24 2.32 -40.37
N GLU A 607 -19.18 3.19 -40.01
CA GLU A 607 -20.19 3.72 -40.95
C GLU A 607 -19.55 4.50 -42.11
N ALA A 608 -18.63 5.43 -41.79
CA ALA A 608 -18.00 6.29 -42.79
C ALA A 608 -17.16 5.50 -43.81
N LEU A 609 -16.47 4.45 -43.36
CA LEU A 609 -15.64 3.59 -44.21
C LEU A 609 -16.42 2.45 -44.88
N LYS A 610 -17.71 2.29 -44.54
CA LYS A 610 -18.55 1.16 -44.94
C LYS A 610 -17.88 -0.18 -44.64
N ALA A 611 -17.31 -0.28 -43.43
CA ALA A 611 -16.65 -1.50 -42.98
C ALA A 611 -17.68 -2.58 -42.63
N ASN A 612 -17.31 -3.85 -42.76
CA ASN A 612 -18.16 -4.98 -42.42
C ASN A 612 -18.38 -5.09 -40.91
N LEU A 613 -17.36 -4.72 -40.12
CA LEU A 613 -17.44 -4.63 -38.66
C LEU A 613 -16.34 -3.74 -38.08
N GLY A 614 -16.58 -3.24 -36.87
CA GLY A 614 -15.59 -2.64 -36.00
C GLY A 614 -15.32 -3.52 -34.78
N VAL A 615 -14.12 -3.42 -34.23
CA VAL A 615 -13.77 -4.04 -32.95
C VAL A 615 -12.88 -3.13 -32.12
N GLN A 616 -13.20 -2.99 -30.84
CA GLN A 616 -12.28 -2.45 -29.85
C GLN A 616 -11.67 -3.59 -29.04
N VAL A 617 -10.34 -3.71 -29.05
CA VAL A 617 -9.59 -4.74 -28.31
C VAL A 617 -9.01 -4.13 -27.04
N SER A 618 -9.23 -4.78 -25.90
CA SER A 618 -8.80 -4.28 -24.59
C SER A 618 -8.20 -5.39 -23.70
N ALA A 619 -7.86 -5.04 -22.45
CA ALA A 619 -7.27 -5.96 -21.48
C ALA A 619 -6.04 -6.73 -22.01
N ASN A 620 -5.14 -6.05 -22.73
CA ASN A 620 -3.93 -6.67 -23.30
C ASN A 620 -4.25 -7.84 -24.28
N GLY A 621 -5.39 -7.77 -24.97
CA GLY A 621 -5.78 -8.73 -26.02
C GLY A 621 -6.71 -9.85 -25.56
N GLU A 622 -7.26 -9.78 -24.34
CA GLU A 622 -8.21 -10.81 -23.84
C GLU A 622 -9.69 -10.44 -24.04
N GLN A 623 -10.01 -9.14 -24.11
CA GLN A 623 -11.40 -8.65 -24.20
C GLN A 623 -11.65 -7.90 -25.50
N LEU A 624 -12.90 -7.95 -25.99
CA LEU A 624 -13.34 -7.22 -27.17
C LEU A 624 -14.74 -6.65 -27.03
N VAL A 625 -15.00 -5.54 -27.73
CA VAL A 625 -16.32 -4.99 -28.00
C VAL A 625 -16.48 -4.91 -29.51
N LEU A 626 -17.60 -5.35 -30.06
CA LEU A 626 -17.88 -5.27 -31.49
C LEU A 626 -18.70 -4.03 -31.81
N VAL A 627 -18.60 -3.57 -33.05
CA VAL A 627 -19.50 -2.60 -33.65
C VAL A 627 -19.98 -3.17 -34.97
N ASP A 628 -21.30 -3.22 -35.17
CA ASP A 628 -21.87 -3.68 -36.44
C ASP A 628 -21.72 -2.63 -37.55
N GLU A 629 -22.04 -3.02 -38.78
CA GLU A 629 -21.96 -2.17 -39.97
C GLU A 629 -22.88 -0.94 -39.93
N SER A 630 -23.81 -0.88 -38.96
CA SER A 630 -24.68 0.27 -38.68
C SER A 630 -24.18 1.14 -37.53
N GLY A 631 -22.92 0.97 -37.12
CA GLY A 631 -22.29 1.78 -36.07
C GLY A 631 -22.73 1.42 -34.64
N LEU A 632 -23.55 0.38 -34.45
CA LEU A 632 -24.07 0.01 -33.13
C LEU A 632 -23.12 -0.93 -32.38
N SER A 633 -22.78 -0.56 -31.14
CA SER A 633 -21.92 -1.37 -30.27
C SER A 633 -22.63 -2.64 -29.77
N ILE A 634 -21.94 -3.79 -29.83
CA ILE A 634 -22.38 -5.09 -29.31
C ILE A 634 -21.42 -5.51 -28.18
N ARG A 635 -21.95 -5.62 -26.96
CA ARG A 635 -21.18 -5.87 -25.73
C ARG A 635 -21.97 -6.66 -24.69
N GLY A 636 -21.30 -7.09 -23.63
CA GLY A 636 -21.92 -7.80 -22.51
C GLY A 636 -22.69 -9.05 -22.95
N GLU A 637 -23.91 -9.23 -22.43
CA GLU A 637 -24.72 -10.42 -22.72
C GLU A 637 -25.13 -10.54 -24.20
N GLN A 638 -25.29 -9.42 -24.90
CA GLN A 638 -25.59 -9.44 -26.33
C GLN A 638 -24.41 -9.97 -27.15
N LEU A 639 -23.19 -9.60 -26.76
CA LEU A 639 -21.97 -10.13 -27.36
C LEU A 639 -21.79 -11.62 -27.03
N THR A 640 -22.08 -12.04 -25.80
CA THR A 640 -22.11 -13.46 -25.41
C THR A 640 -23.06 -14.25 -26.32
N ALA A 641 -24.31 -13.79 -26.45
CA ALA A 641 -25.33 -14.44 -27.28
C ALA A 641 -24.91 -14.48 -28.76
N LEU A 642 -24.37 -13.38 -29.30
CA LEU A 642 -23.91 -13.31 -30.69
C LEU A 642 -22.81 -14.33 -30.98
N MET A 643 -21.79 -14.40 -30.12
CA MET A 643 -20.68 -15.34 -30.29
C MET A 643 -21.16 -16.80 -30.17
N VAL A 644 -21.99 -17.11 -29.17
CA VAL A 644 -22.55 -18.45 -29.00
C VAL A 644 -23.39 -18.87 -30.22
N ASN A 645 -24.27 -17.99 -30.71
CA ASN A 645 -25.10 -18.27 -31.89
C ASN A 645 -24.26 -18.52 -33.13
N THR A 646 -23.29 -17.64 -33.39
CA THR A 646 -22.45 -17.72 -34.58
C THR A 646 -21.59 -18.98 -34.59
N ILE A 647 -21.01 -19.35 -33.45
CA ILE A 647 -20.17 -20.54 -33.33
C ILE A 647 -20.99 -21.84 -33.35
N LEU A 648 -22.13 -21.91 -32.66
CA LEU A 648 -22.98 -23.11 -32.70
C LEU A 648 -23.68 -23.31 -34.06
N THR A 649 -23.91 -22.24 -34.82
CA THR A 649 -24.37 -22.35 -36.22
C THR A 649 -23.34 -23.11 -37.06
N ALA A 650 -22.04 -22.85 -36.86
CA ALA A 650 -20.98 -23.55 -37.58
C ALA A 650 -20.62 -24.92 -36.98
N HIS A 651 -20.83 -25.10 -35.67
CA HIS A 651 -20.51 -26.31 -34.93
C HIS A 651 -21.72 -26.81 -34.13
N PRO A 652 -22.75 -27.33 -34.80
CA PRO A 652 -23.93 -27.88 -34.12
C PRO A 652 -23.55 -29.05 -33.23
N ARG A 653 -24.27 -29.23 -32.12
CA ARG A 653 -23.93 -30.20 -31.04
C ARG A 653 -22.63 -29.91 -30.28
N GLY A 654 -22.03 -28.75 -30.48
CA GLY A 654 -20.89 -28.27 -29.69
C GLY A 654 -21.26 -27.97 -28.23
N THR A 655 -20.26 -28.01 -27.35
CA THR A 655 -20.40 -27.58 -25.95
C THR A 655 -19.91 -26.14 -25.80
N VAL A 656 -20.70 -25.29 -25.15
CA VAL A 656 -20.35 -23.92 -24.76
C VAL A 656 -20.18 -23.82 -23.25
N VAL A 657 -19.08 -23.22 -22.81
CA VAL A 657 -18.77 -23.06 -21.38
C VAL A 657 -18.91 -21.59 -20.99
N VAL A 658 -19.80 -21.28 -20.04
CA VAL A 658 -20.11 -19.88 -19.66
C VAL A 658 -20.11 -19.72 -18.14
N PRO A 659 -19.86 -18.53 -17.58
CA PRO A 659 -19.94 -18.32 -16.14
C PRO A 659 -21.39 -18.41 -15.64
N VAL A 660 -21.56 -18.69 -14.34
CA VAL A 660 -22.88 -18.88 -13.69
C VAL A 660 -23.86 -17.71 -13.87
N HIS A 661 -23.36 -16.48 -14.08
CA HIS A 661 -24.15 -15.25 -14.25
C HIS A 661 -24.53 -14.94 -15.71
N ALA A 662 -24.08 -15.75 -16.69
CA ALA A 662 -24.42 -15.55 -18.10
C ALA A 662 -25.93 -15.71 -18.36
N SER A 663 -26.48 -14.92 -19.28
CA SER A 663 -27.90 -14.88 -19.64
C SER A 663 -28.42 -16.23 -20.15
N SER A 664 -29.71 -16.53 -19.91
CA SER A 664 -30.39 -17.71 -20.47
C SER A 664 -30.51 -17.72 -21.99
N ALA A 665 -30.15 -16.62 -22.65
CA ALA A 665 -30.03 -16.57 -24.11
C ALA A 665 -29.11 -17.68 -24.63
N VAL A 666 -28.08 -18.05 -23.85
CA VAL A 666 -27.13 -19.11 -24.19
C VAL A 666 -27.84 -20.47 -24.28
N GLU A 667 -28.70 -20.81 -23.32
CA GLU A 667 -29.49 -22.04 -23.32
C GLU A 667 -30.55 -22.07 -24.45
N GLN A 668 -31.17 -20.92 -24.76
CA GLN A 668 -32.12 -20.84 -25.89
C GLN A 668 -31.42 -21.05 -27.22
N ILE A 669 -30.25 -20.43 -27.42
CA ILE A 669 -29.45 -20.62 -28.63
C ILE A 669 -28.94 -22.07 -28.71
N ALA A 670 -28.41 -22.61 -27.61
CA ALA A 670 -27.90 -23.98 -27.58
C ALA A 670 -28.97 -25.00 -27.99
N ARG A 671 -30.20 -24.86 -27.49
CA ARG A 671 -31.33 -25.71 -27.88
C ARG A 671 -31.65 -25.66 -29.38
N ARG A 672 -31.47 -24.50 -30.05
CA ARG A 672 -31.69 -24.38 -31.51
C ARG A 672 -30.66 -25.15 -32.35
N HIS A 673 -29.49 -25.46 -31.79
CA HIS A 673 -28.38 -26.10 -32.49
C HIS A 673 -27.99 -27.47 -31.90
N ASP A 674 -28.88 -28.07 -31.10
CA ASP A 674 -28.63 -29.30 -30.33
C ASP A 674 -27.34 -29.25 -29.49
N GLY A 675 -26.92 -28.05 -29.10
CA GLY A 675 -25.70 -27.78 -28.34
C GLY A 675 -25.89 -28.00 -26.84
N ARG A 676 -24.77 -28.11 -26.12
CA ARG A 676 -24.73 -28.28 -24.66
C ARG A 676 -24.16 -27.04 -24.00
N VAL A 677 -24.77 -26.58 -22.91
CA VAL A 677 -24.24 -25.50 -22.07
C VAL A 677 -23.64 -26.09 -20.80
N VAL A 678 -22.46 -25.63 -20.43
CA VAL A 678 -21.80 -25.94 -19.14
C VAL A 678 -21.57 -24.63 -18.40
N ARG A 679 -22.09 -24.52 -17.18
CA ARG A 679 -21.88 -23.35 -16.31
C ARG A 679 -20.70 -23.58 -15.36
N THR A 680 -19.87 -22.56 -15.18
CA THR A 680 -18.73 -22.57 -14.25
C THR A 680 -18.89 -21.49 -13.19
N LYS A 681 -18.01 -21.52 -12.18
CA LYS A 681 -17.83 -20.39 -11.26
C LYS A 681 -17.51 -19.10 -12.03
N ALA A 682 -17.80 -17.95 -11.43
CA ALA A 682 -17.58 -16.64 -12.06
C ALA A 682 -16.10 -16.29 -12.23
N SER A 683 -15.20 -16.94 -11.46
CA SER A 683 -13.76 -16.71 -11.55
C SER A 683 -13.20 -17.11 -12.92
N PRO A 684 -12.33 -16.27 -13.54
CA PRO A 684 -11.70 -16.59 -14.83
C PRO A 684 -11.00 -17.94 -14.89
N SER A 685 -10.30 -18.36 -13.83
CA SER A 685 -9.60 -19.64 -13.78
C SER A 685 -10.55 -20.84 -13.90
N ALA A 686 -11.72 -20.79 -13.26
CA ALA A 686 -12.71 -21.86 -13.33
C ALA A 686 -13.31 -22.01 -14.74
N LEU A 687 -13.45 -20.89 -15.47
CA LEU A 687 -13.90 -20.91 -16.85
C LEU A 687 -12.85 -21.57 -17.76
N MET A 688 -11.56 -21.22 -17.59
CA MET A 688 -10.45 -21.84 -18.32
C MET A 688 -10.36 -23.35 -18.06
N GLU A 689 -10.50 -23.75 -16.79
CA GLU A 689 -10.51 -25.16 -16.38
C GLU A 689 -11.72 -25.91 -16.96
N GLY A 690 -12.91 -25.28 -16.94
CA GLY A 690 -14.12 -25.81 -17.56
C GLY A 690 -13.95 -26.07 -19.06
N CYS A 691 -13.24 -25.19 -19.76
CA CYS A 691 -12.94 -25.35 -21.19
C CYS A 691 -11.98 -26.51 -21.49
N GLN A 692 -11.10 -26.88 -20.56
CA GLN A 692 -10.18 -28.01 -20.73
C GLN A 692 -10.81 -29.36 -20.35
N THR A 693 -11.63 -29.37 -19.30
CA THR A 693 -12.09 -30.60 -18.67
C THR A 693 -13.32 -31.20 -19.34
N ASN A 694 -14.10 -30.37 -20.04
CA ASN A 694 -15.30 -30.82 -20.71
C ASN A 694 -15.01 -31.25 -22.17
N PRO A 695 -15.63 -32.32 -22.66
CA PRO A 695 -15.46 -32.76 -24.04
C PRO A 695 -16.22 -31.86 -25.03
N ASN A 696 -15.72 -31.80 -26.26
CA ASN A 696 -16.35 -31.11 -27.39
C ASN A 696 -16.64 -29.62 -27.15
N VAL A 697 -15.81 -28.93 -26.37
CA VAL A 697 -15.96 -27.49 -26.16
C VAL A 697 -15.57 -26.72 -27.40
N VAL A 698 -16.51 -25.95 -27.95
CA VAL A 698 -16.31 -25.15 -29.17
C VAL A 698 -16.07 -23.67 -28.85
N LEU A 699 -16.57 -23.19 -27.71
CA LEU A 699 -16.41 -21.81 -27.25
C LEU A 699 -16.55 -21.75 -25.72
N GLY A 700 -15.70 -20.96 -25.08
CA GLY A 700 -15.83 -20.60 -23.68
C GLY A 700 -15.91 -19.09 -23.46
N GLY A 701 -16.55 -18.66 -22.38
CA GLY A 701 -16.49 -17.28 -21.88
C GLY A 701 -17.72 -16.44 -22.10
N SER A 702 -17.55 -15.13 -21.95
CA SER A 702 -18.65 -14.15 -21.96
C SER A 702 -18.16 -12.82 -22.51
N GLY A 703 -19.07 -11.98 -22.98
CA GLY A 703 -18.76 -10.62 -23.43
C GLY A 703 -18.17 -9.71 -22.33
N GLN A 704 -18.24 -10.10 -21.06
CA GLN A 704 -17.56 -9.41 -19.96
C GLN A 704 -16.13 -9.91 -19.72
N THR A 705 -15.87 -11.21 -19.89
CA THR A 705 -14.57 -11.83 -19.55
C THR A 705 -13.63 -11.94 -20.75
N GLY A 706 -14.19 -12.06 -21.95
CA GLY A 706 -13.47 -12.48 -23.16
C GLY A 706 -13.91 -13.89 -23.58
N PHE A 707 -13.40 -14.35 -24.71
CA PHE A 707 -13.74 -15.65 -25.28
C PHE A 707 -12.53 -16.56 -25.38
N ILE A 708 -12.77 -17.86 -25.15
CA ILE A 708 -11.79 -18.94 -25.13
C ILE A 708 -12.09 -19.89 -26.27
N PHE A 709 -11.08 -20.19 -27.07
CA PHE A 709 -11.12 -21.21 -28.11
C PHE A 709 -10.13 -22.32 -27.74
N PRO A 710 -10.62 -23.43 -27.12
CA PRO A 710 -9.74 -24.46 -26.57
C PRO A 710 -8.81 -25.11 -27.61
N GLN A 711 -9.18 -25.05 -28.90
CA GLN A 711 -8.34 -25.58 -29.98
C GLN A 711 -7.07 -24.75 -30.20
N LEU A 712 -7.08 -23.47 -29.85
CA LEU A 712 -5.90 -22.60 -29.89
C LEU A 712 -5.12 -22.69 -28.57
N HIS A 713 -5.76 -22.28 -27.48
CA HIS A 713 -5.24 -22.39 -26.12
C HIS A 713 -6.38 -22.21 -25.10
N PRO A 714 -6.24 -22.72 -23.87
CA PRO A 714 -7.31 -22.73 -22.85
C PRO A 714 -7.52 -21.39 -22.12
N GLY A 715 -7.25 -20.26 -22.78
CA GLY A 715 -7.34 -18.92 -22.19
C GLY A 715 -8.02 -17.92 -23.12
N PHE A 716 -8.25 -16.70 -22.65
CA PHE A 716 -8.94 -15.68 -23.45
C PHE A 716 -8.06 -15.18 -24.58
N ASP A 717 -8.64 -15.00 -25.76
CA ASP A 717 -7.95 -14.43 -26.92
C ASP A 717 -8.92 -13.64 -27.80
N ALA A 718 -8.92 -12.32 -27.64
CA ALA A 718 -9.74 -11.43 -28.45
C ALA A 718 -9.30 -11.38 -29.91
N MET A 719 -8.00 -11.51 -30.19
CA MET A 719 -7.47 -11.44 -31.55
C MET A 719 -7.95 -12.64 -32.36
N PHE A 720 -7.86 -13.84 -31.78
CA PHE A 720 -8.39 -15.05 -32.41
C PHE A 720 -9.91 -15.03 -32.49
N SER A 721 -10.60 -14.50 -31.48
CA SER A 721 -12.05 -14.35 -31.50
C SER A 721 -12.54 -13.51 -32.68
N VAL A 722 -11.85 -12.42 -33.00
CA VAL A 722 -12.17 -11.56 -34.15
C VAL A 722 -12.00 -12.31 -35.47
N ALA A 723 -10.87 -13.00 -35.66
CA ALA A 723 -10.63 -13.73 -36.89
C ALA A 723 -11.59 -14.92 -37.07
N LYS A 724 -11.88 -15.65 -35.98
CA LYS A 724 -12.84 -16.77 -35.99
C LYS A 724 -14.26 -16.27 -36.28
N LEU A 725 -14.66 -15.14 -35.69
CA LEU A 725 -15.95 -14.53 -35.98
C LEU A 725 -16.06 -14.15 -37.46
N LEU A 726 -15.02 -13.52 -38.02
CA LEU A 726 -14.98 -13.14 -39.43
C LEU A 726 -15.09 -14.35 -40.36
N GLU A 727 -14.36 -15.42 -40.05
CA GLU A 727 -14.45 -16.70 -40.76
C GLU A 727 -15.89 -17.23 -40.77
N MET A 728 -16.55 -17.27 -39.60
CA MET A 728 -17.90 -17.80 -39.48
C MET A 728 -18.93 -16.93 -40.22
N LEU A 729 -18.85 -15.61 -40.07
CA LEU A 729 -19.75 -14.68 -40.77
C LEU A 729 -19.62 -14.78 -42.29
N THR A 730 -18.39 -14.96 -42.77
CA THR A 730 -18.10 -15.17 -44.19
C THR A 730 -18.70 -16.47 -44.70
N ILE A 731 -18.45 -17.59 -44.01
CA ILE A 731 -18.97 -18.91 -44.39
C ILE A 731 -20.51 -18.94 -44.36
N GLN A 732 -21.11 -18.23 -43.40
CA GLN A 732 -22.56 -18.17 -43.24
C GLN A 732 -23.22 -17.16 -44.19
N GLU A 733 -22.44 -16.31 -44.87
CA GLU A 733 -22.92 -15.19 -45.70
C GLU A 733 -23.82 -14.22 -44.91
N ARG A 734 -23.43 -13.89 -43.67
CA ARG A 734 -24.22 -13.05 -42.77
C ARG A 734 -23.46 -11.84 -42.28
N SER A 735 -24.19 -10.76 -42.05
CA SER A 735 -23.70 -9.55 -41.38
C SER A 735 -23.93 -9.58 -39.87
N LEU A 736 -23.21 -8.72 -39.12
CA LEU A 736 -23.37 -8.63 -37.67
C LEU A 736 -24.76 -8.14 -37.29
N ALA A 737 -25.32 -7.16 -37.99
CA ALA A 737 -26.66 -6.66 -37.68
C ALA A 737 -27.75 -7.72 -37.90
N GLN A 738 -27.60 -8.57 -38.94
CA GLN A 738 -28.50 -9.70 -39.18
C GLN A 738 -28.45 -10.72 -38.04
N VAL A 739 -27.25 -11.15 -37.63
CA VAL A 739 -27.11 -12.10 -36.51
C VAL A 739 -27.69 -11.50 -35.23
N ARG A 740 -27.38 -10.22 -34.95
CA ARG A 740 -27.87 -9.48 -33.79
C ARG A 740 -29.40 -9.41 -33.75
N ALA A 741 -30.06 -9.25 -34.89
CA ALA A 741 -31.52 -9.13 -34.97
C ALA A 741 -32.26 -10.44 -34.62
N GLU A 742 -31.62 -11.60 -34.78
CA GLU A 742 -32.21 -12.92 -34.52
C GLU A 742 -31.95 -13.47 -33.10
N LEU A 743 -31.15 -12.75 -32.30
CA LEU A 743 -30.81 -13.16 -30.94
C LEU A 743 -32.06 -13.17 -30.04
N PRO A 744 -32.15 -14.13 -29.09
CA PRO A 744 -33.16 -14.11 -28.06
C PRO A 744 -33.21 -12.78 -27.30
N ARG A 745 -34.42 -12.27 -27.06
CA ARG A 745 -34.63 -11.05 -26.27
C ARG A 745 -34.72 -11.38 -24.79
N ILE A 746 -33.56 -11.54 -24.16
CA ILE A 746 -33.46 -11.81 -22.72
C ILE A 746 -32.96 -10.56 -22.00
N TYR A 747 -33.68 -10.17 -20.95
CA TYR A 747 -33.26 -9.12 -20.04
C TYR A 747 -32.40 -9.75 -18.94
N ASN A 748 -31.15 -9.29 -18.82
CA ASN A 748 -30.23 -9.65 -17.73
C ASN A 748 -29.74 -8.36 -17.10
N LYS A 749 -29.94 -8.20 -15.79
CA LYS A 749 -29.54 -7.00 -15.05
C LYS A 749 -28.84 -7.40 -13.78
N ASN A 750 -27.87 -6.58 -13.36
CA ASN A 750 -27.14 -6.77 -12.12
C ASN A 750 -27.18 -5.53 -11.24
N THR A 751 -26.93 -5.73 -9.95
CA THR A 751 -26.69 -4.67 -8.98
C THR A 751 -25.79 -5.19 -7.86
N ALA A 752 -25.06 -4.31 -7.19
CA ALA A 752 -24.22 -4.65 -6.06
C ALA A 752 -24.82 -4.07 -4.77
N VAL A 753 -24.75 -4.84 -3.68
CA VAL A 753 -25.21 -4.44 -2.35
C VAL A 753 -24.09 -4.68 -1.35
N ARG A 754 -23.81 -3.68 -0.49
CA ARG A 754 -22.83 -3.83 0.59
C ARG A 754 -23.23 -4.98 1.51
N CYS A 755 -22.29 -5.89 1.77
CA CYS A 755 -22.47 -7.04 2.65
C CYS A 755 -21.13 -7.32 3.37
N PRO A 756 -21.03 -7.05 4.68
CA PRO A 756 -19.81 -7.28 5.45
C PRO A 756 -19.34 -8.74 5.41
N TRP A 757 -18.02 -8.97 5.46
CA TRP A 757 -17.40 -10.30 5.38
C TRP A 757 -17.99 -11.31 6.37
N LYS A 758 -18.17 -10.90 7.63
CA LYS A 758 -18.73 -11.76 8.70
C LYS A 758 -20.17 -12.22 8.40
N VAL A 759 -20.91 -11.48 7.58
CA VAL A 759 -22.34 -11.72 7.29
C VAL A 759 -22.54 -12.57 6.04
N LYS A 760 -21.62 -12.53 5.06
CA LYS A 760 -21.76 -13.23 3.77
C LYS A 760 -22.11 -14.72 3.92
N GLY A 761 -21.42 -15.44 4.79
CA GLY A 761 -21.69 -16.87 5.02
C GLY A 761 -23.10 -17.13 5.55
N SER A 762 -23.51 -16.35 6.55
CA SER A 762 -24.85 -16.42 7.14
C SER A 762 -25.94 -16.06 6.12
N LEU A 763 -25.70 -15.05 5.28
CA LEU A 763 -26.62 -14.68 4.20
C LEU A 763 -26.76 -15.81 3.17
N MET A 764 -25.66 -16.44 2.75
CA MET A 764 -25.72 -17.56 1.80
C MET A 764 -26.51 -18.73 2.40
N ARG A 765 -26.24 -19.10 3.66
CA ARG A 765 -26.99 -20.15 4.37
C ARG A 765 -28.48 -19.83 4.42
N TYR A 766 -28.84 -18.60 4.83
CA TYR A 766 -30.23 -18.15 4.86
C TYR A 766 -30.92 -18.29 3.49
N LEU A 767 -30.25 -17.91 2.41
CA LEU A 767 -30.79 -18.04 1.06
C LEU A 767 -30.98 -19.51 0.64
N VAL A 768 -30.06 -20.41 1.02
CA VAL A 768 -30.21 -21.85 0.76
C VAL A 768 -31.37 -22.45 1.56
N GLU A 769 -31.52 -22.08 2.84
CA GLU A 769 -32.56 -22.62 3.72
C GLU A 769 -33.97 -22.12 3.38
N THR A 770 -34.09 -20.93 2.77
CA THR A 770 -35.40 -20.32 2.48
C THR A 770 -36.00 -20.71 1.11
N HIS A 771 -35.27 -21.44 0.27
CA HIS A 771 -35.75 -21.87 -1.05
C HIS A 771 -35.79 -23.40 -1.14
N ALA A 772 -36.71 -23.92 -1.93
CA ALA A 772 -36.81 -25.36 -2.17
C ALA A 772 -35.56 -25.86 -2.91
N THR A 773 -35.04 -27.02 -2.50
CA THR A 773 -33.79 -27.61 -3.04
C THR A 773 -33.83 -27.79 -4.55
N ASP A 774 -34.99 -28.16 -5.12
CA ASP A 774 -35.17 -28.38 -6.56
C ASP A 774 -35.03 -27.09 -7.40
N ASN A 775 -35.12 -25.92 -6.75
CA ASN A 775 -35.00 -24.62 -7.38
C ASN A 775 -33.61 -23.99 -7.18
N LEU A 776 -32.62 -24.73 -6.67
CA LEU A 776 -31.31 -24.19 -6.30
C LEU A 776 -30.18 -24.76 -7.14
N GLU A 777 -29.34 -23.87 -7.67
CA GLU A 777 -28.07 -24.18 -8.32
C GLU A 777 -26.92 -23.51 -7.53
N LEU A 778 -26.03 -24.32 -6.96
CA LEU A 778 -24.98 -23.89 -6.02
C LEU A 778 -23.56 -23.99 -6.62
N ILE A 779 -23.40 -23.62 -7.89
CA ILE A 779 -22.09 -23.61 -8.55
C ILE A 779 -21.16 -22.55 -7.93
N ASP A 780 -21.67 -21.33 -7.80
CA ASP A 780 -20.98 -20.17 -7.23
C ASP A 780 -22.01 -19.15 -6.74
N GLY A 781 -22.05 -18.92 -5.44
CA GLY A 781 -23.17 -18.23 -4.79
C GLY A 781 -24.45 -19.07 -4.74
N VAL A 782 -25.60 -18.40 -4.59
CA VAL A 782 -26.92 -19.03 -4.55
C VAL A 782 -27.72 -18.57 -5.76
N LYS A 783 -27.95 -19.47 -6.72
CA LYS A 783 -28.80 -19.22 -7.88
C LYS A 783 -30.15 -19.92 -7.69
N VAL A 784 -31.21 -19.13 -7.66
CA VAL A 784 -32.59 -19.60 -7.58
C VAL A 784 -33.15 -19.64 -9.01
N ILE A 785 -33.46 -20.83 -9.49
CA ILE A 785 -33.99 -21.10 -10.83
C ILE A 785 -35.49 -21.42 -10.74
N ASN A 786 -36.24 -21.06 -11.77
CA ASN A 786 -37.60 -21.54 -11.95
C ASN A 786 -37.55 -22.77 -12.87
N PRO A 787 -38.00 -23.97 -12.43
CA PRO A 787 -37.91 -25.18 -13.26
C PRO A 787 -38.85 -25.17 -14.48
N LEU A 788 -39.84 -24.27 -14.52
CA LEU A 788 -40.84 -24.19 -15.58
C LEU A 788 -40.45 -23.26 -16.74
N ASN A 789 -39.47 -22.37 -16.55
CA ASN A 789 -39.03 -21.42 -17.56
C ASN A 789 -37.53 -21.11 -17.39
N ASP A 790 -36.95 -20.23 -18.20
CA ASP A 790 -35.53 -19.88 -18.07
C ASP A 790 -35.27 -18.72 -17.09
N ASP A 791 -36.21 -18.39 -16.20
CA ASP A 791 -36.06 -17.28 -15.25
C ASP A 791 -35.19 -17.69 -14.06
N TRP A 792 -34.27 -16.81 -13.67
CA TRP A 792 -33.45 -17.04 -12.47
C TRP A 792 -32.96 -15.74 -11.83
N VAL A 793 -32.57 -15.86 -10.56
CA VAL A 793 -31.89 -14.83 -9.77
C VAL A 793 -30.66 -15.45 -9.12
N LEU A 794 -29.53 -14.75 -9.17
CA LEU A 794 -28.27 -15.20 -8.58
C LEU A 794 -27.78 -14.16 -7.57
N ILE A 795 -27.43 -14.63 -6.39
CA ILE A 795 -26.76 -13.85 -5.36
C ILE A 795 -25.34 -14.40 -5.22
N LEU A 796 -24.38 -13.61 -5.70
CA LEU A 796 -22.98 -13.98 -5.80
C LEU A 796 -22.14 -13.13 -4.84
N PRO A 797 -21.53 -13.71 -3.79
CA PRO A 797 -20.65 -12.95 -2.91
C PRO A 797 -19.36 -12.56 -3.64
N ASP A 798 -18.96 -11.29 -3.49
CA ASP A 798 -17.70 -10.83 -4.07
C ASP A 798 -16.51 -11.41 -3.29
N ALA A 799 -15.48 -11.85 -4.00
CA ALA A 799 -14.30 -12.48 -3.40
C ALA A 799 -13.26 -11.50 -2.88
N GLY A 800 -13.31 -10.22 -3.28
CA GLY A 800 -12.34 -9.18 -2.90
C GLY A 800 -12.93 -7.99 -2.16
N GLU A 801 -14.24 -7.74 -2.27
CA GLU A 801 -14.89 -6.56 -1.70
C GLU A 801 -16.05 -6.93 -0.75
N PRO A 802 -16.39 -6.10 0.27
CA PRO A 802 -17.48 -6.34 1.20
C PRO A 802 -18.85 -6.05 0.56
N LEU A 803 -19.14 -6.70 -0.56
CA LEU A 803 -20.39 -6.61 -1.31
C LEU A 803 -20.82 -7.98 -1.84
N VAL A 804 -22.10 -8.07 -2.22
CA VAL A 804 -22.70 -9.18 -2.96
C VAL A 804 -23.31 -8.63 -4.25
N HIS A 805 -23.16 -9.37 -5.33
CA HIS A 805 -23.77 -9.07 -6.62
C HIS A 805 -25.08 -9.82 -6.75
N ILE A 806 -26.13 -9.12 -7.18
CA ILE A 806 -27.45 -9.67 -7.43
C ILE A 806 -27.72 -9.56 -8.92
N TYR A 807 -27.95 -10.69 -9.57
CA TYR A 807 -28.30 -10.79 -10.99
C TYR A 807 -29.72 -11.31 -11.11
N ALA A 808 -30.49 -10.80 -12.06
CA ALA A 808 -31.77 -11.40 -12.45
C ALA A 808 -31.89 -11.48 -13.97
N ASN A 809 -32.53 -12.55 -14.43
CA ASN A 809 -32.60 -12.91 -15.82
C ASN A 809 -33.99 -13.44 -16.18
N SER A 810 -34.60 -12.89 -17.23
CA SER A 810 -35.90 -13.33 -17.75
C SER A 810 -36.16 -12.76 -19.15
N GLU A 811 -37.10 -13.35 -19.88
CA GLU A 811 -37.71 -12.76 -21.09
C GLU A 811 -38.54 -11.51 -20.77
N GLN A 812 -38.99 -11.35 -19.52
CA GLN A 812 -39.87 -10.26 -19.10
C GLN A 812 -39.10 -9.18 -18.34
N ARG A 813 -38.99 -7.99 -18.94
CA ARG A 813 -38.30 -6.84 -18.32
C ARG A 813 -38.88 -6.46 -16.96
N GLU A 814 -40.19 -6.45 -16.83
CA GLU A 814 -40.89 -6.10 -15.58
C GLU A 814 -40.56 -7.08 -14.45
N TRP A 815 -40.45 -8.37 -14.78
CA TRP A 815 -40.05 -9.39 -13.81
C TRP A 815 -38.62 -9.13 -13.31
N VAL A 816 -37.66 -8.88 -14.21
CA VAL A 816 -36.27 -8.58 -13.85
C VAL A 816 -36.16 -7.36 -12.93
N ASP A 817 -36.83 -6.26 -13.29
CA ASP A 817 -36.79 -5.03 -12.52
C ASP A 817 -37.45 -5.18 -11.14
N ARG A 818 -38.50 -5.99 -11.03
CA ARG A 818 -39.15 -6.32 -9.75
C ARG A 818 -38.28 -7.22 -8.88
N THR A 819 -37.78 -8.33 -9.44
CA THR A 819 -36.98 -9.34 -8.74
C THR A 819 -35.69 -8.74 -8.18
N ILE A 820 -35.00 -7.87 -8.93
CA ILE A 820 -33.80 -7.18 -8.43
C ILE A 820 -34.11 -6.29 -7.23
N LYS A 821 -35.22 -5.54 -7.27
CA LYS A 821 -35.60 -4.67 -6.15
C LYS A 821 -35.94 -5.50 -4.91
N GLU A 822 -36.68 -6.59 -5.09
CA GLU A 822 -37.06 -7.50 -4.00
C GLU A 822 -35.84 -8.14 -3.34
N TYR A 823 -34.94 -8.76 -4.12
CA TYR A 823 -33.75 -9.39 -3.58
C TYR A 823 -32.75 -8.40 -3.00
N ARG A 824 -32.64 -7.20 -3.60
CA ARG A 824 -31.85 -6.11 -3.00
C ARG A 824 -32.36 -5.74 -1.62
N HIS A 825 -33.68 -5.56 -1.47
CA HIS A 825 -34.29 -5.24 -0.18
C HIS A 825 -34.09 -6.38 0.83
N ARG A 826 -34.29 -7.63 0.40
CA ARG A 826 -34.11 -8.81 1.24
C ARG A 826 -32.68 -8.95 1.76
N VAL A 827 -31.67 -8.72 0.90
CA VAL A 827 -30.26 -8.73 1.31
C VAL A 827 -29.96 -7.58 2.27
N GLN A 828 -30.42 -6.35 1.98
CA GLN A 828 -30.21 -5.19 2.85
C GLN A 828 -30.83 -5.41 4.24
N TYR A 829 -32.08 -5.86 4.27
CA TYR A 829 -32.80 -6.16 5.51
C TYR A 829 -32.05 -7.20 6.36
N PHE A 830 -31.57 -8.29 5.74
CA PHE A 830 -30.78 -9.32 6.43
C PHE A 830 -29.48 -8.74 7.02
N VAL A 831 -28.76 -7.93 6.25
CA VAL A 831 -27.49 -7.32 6.69
C VAL A 831 -27.70 -6.37 7.87
N GLU A 832 -28.78 -5.58 7.85
CA GLU A 832 -29.12 -4.63 8.92
C GLU A 832 -29.53 -5.34 10.22
N HIS A 833 -30.36 -6.40 10.15
CA HIS A 833 -30.87 -7.10 11.33
C HIS A 833 -29.82 -8.01 11.99
N TYR A 834 -28.92 -8.61 11.20
CA TYR A 834 -27.81 -9.39 11.74
C TYR A 834 -26.80 -8.56 12.55
N GLN A 835 -26.73 -7.24 12.30
CA GLN A 835 -25.90 -6.34 13.12
C GLN A 835 -26.52 -6.00 14.47
N GLY A 836 -27.85 -6.11 14.62
CA GLY A 836 -28.56 -5.83 15.87
C GLY A 836 -28.42 -6.92 16.93
N GLU A 837 -28.33 -8.20 16.53
CA GLU A 837 -28.21 -9.33 17.47
C GLU A 837 -26.82 -9.45 18.12
N ILE A 838 -25.77 -8.86 17.52
CA ILE A 838 -24.41 -8.85 18.09
C ILE A 838 -24.28 -7.84 19.26
N VAL A 839 -25.23 -6.92 19.43
CA VAL A 839 -25.23 -5.91 20.50
C VAL A 839 -25.93 -6.41 21.78
N MET A 840 -26.54 -7.60 21.76
CA MET A 840 -27.29 -8.18 22.90
C MET A 840 -26.74 -9.51 23.42
N ILE A 841 -25.48 -9.85 23.16
CA ILE A 841 -24.80 -11.03 23.73
C ILE A 841 -23.58 -10.61 24.54
#